data_AF-A0A834Z3P2-F1
#
_entry.id   AF-A0A834Z3P2-F1
#
_cell.length_a   1.000
_cell.length_b   1.000
_cell.length_c   1.000
_cell.angle_alpha   90.00
_cell.angle_beta   90.00
_cell.angle_gamma   90.00
#
_symmetry.space_group_name_H-M   'P 1'
#
loop_
_entity.id
_entity.type
_entity.pdbx_description
1 polymer ?
#
loop_
_entity_poly.entity_id
_entity_poly.type
_entity_poly.pdbx_seq_one_letter_code
_entity_poly.pdbx_strand_id
1 'polypeptide(L)'
;MTLMTPPPLDQEDDEMLVPHSDFTEVPQPMEVAQAETVSTVENQVVDDPPLSRFTWTIENFSRLNTKKHYSDPFFVGGHKWRVLIFPKGNNVDHLSMYLDVADSTNLPYGWSRYAQFSLAVVNQIHNKYTVRKDTQHQFNARESDWGFTSFMPLSELYDPGRGYLVNDTCIIEAEVAVRRVVDYWTYNSKKDTGFVGLKNQGATCYMNSLLQTLYHIPYFRKAVYHMPTTENDIPSGSIPLALQSLFYKLQYSDNSVATKELTKSFGWDTYDSFMQHDVQELNRVLCEKLEDKMKGTVVEGTIQQLFEGHHMNYIECINVDYKSTRKESFYDLQLDVKGCQDVYASFDKYVEVERLEGDNKYHAEQHGLQDAKKGVLFIDFPPVLQLQLKRFEYDFMRDTMVKVGINVLSILLFYLPVIAFDFANVKDNENHGYMMFIASVLWRIVDMVRKYERKLVINDRYEFPLQLDLDRENGKYLSPDADRSVRNLYTLHSVLVHSGGVHGGHYYAFIRPTLTDQWFKFDDERVTKEDLKRALEEQYGGEEELPQTNPGFNNTPFKFTKYSNAYMLVYIRESDKEKIICNVDEKDIAEHLRIRLKKEQEEKEHKKKEKAEAHLYTIIKVARNEDLVEQIGRDIYFDLVDHDKVHSFRIPKQMPFNHFKVL
;
A
#
# COMPACT_ATOMS: atom_id res chain seq x y z
N MET A 1 -16.78 -50.48 3.23
CA MET A 1 -15.85 -50.11 4.31
C MET A 1 -14.83 -49.18 3.70
N THR A 2 -14.99 -47.89 3.99
CA THR A 2 -14.27 -46.79 3.38
C THR A 2 -13.02 -46.52 4.23
N LEU A 3 -11.83 -46.58 3.62
CA LEU A 3 -10.56 -46.28 4.27
C LEU A 3 -10.42 -44.77 4.44
N MET A 4 -10.33 -44.30 5.68
CA MET A 4 -10.04 -42.92 6.04
C MET A 4 -8.54 -42.65 5.90
N THR A 5 -8.18 -41.65 5.12
CA THR A 5 -6.86 -41.02 5.08
C THR A 5 -6.75 -39.97 6.20
N PRO A 6 -5.61 -39.86 6.92
CA PRO A 6 -5.41 -38.81 7.92
C PRO A 6 -5.11 -37.45 7.26
N PRO A 7 -5.42 -36.32 7.93
CA PRO A 7 -5.16 -34.97 7.42
C PRO A 7 -3.66 -34.63 7.46
N PRO A 8 -3.17 -33.70 6.61
CA PRO A 8 -1.78 -33.27 6.63
C PRO A 8 -1.47 -32.42 7.86
N LEU A 9 -0.29 -32.66 8.44
CA LEU A 9 0.31 -31.86 9.52
C LEU A 9 0.70 -30.48 8.97
N ASP A 10 0.27 -29.43 9.67
CA ASP A 10 0.67 -28.05 9.45
C ASP A 10 2.20 -27.92 9.50
N GLN A 11 2.82 -27.52 8.38
CA GLN A 11 4.20 -27.04 8.36
C GLN A 11 4.19 -25.59 8.85
N GLU A 12 4.69 -25.36 10.07
CA GLU A 12 5.07 -24.03 10.51
C GLU A 12 6.25 -23.52 9.65
N ASP A 13 6.07 -22.36 9.03
CA ASP A 13 7.07 -21.70 8.19
C ASP A 13 8.42 -21.49 8.92
N ASP A 14 9.47 -22.05 8.34
CA ASP A 14 10.87 -21.82 8.71
C ASP A 14 11.28 -20.37 8.41
N GLU A 15 11.52 -19.58 9.46
CA GLU A 15 12.24 -18.30 9.37
C GLU A 15 13.71 -18.58 8.96
N MET A 16 14.07 -18.23 7.72
CA MET A 16 15.45 -18.26 7.26
C MET A 16 16.27 -17.15 7.94
N LEU A 17 17.13 -17.52 8.89
CA LEU A 17 18.16 -16.65 9.50
C LEU A 17 19.52 -16.89 8.83
N VAL A 18 20.20 -15.82 8.42
CA VAL A 18 21.55 -15.81 7.84
C VAL A 18 22.45 -14.88 8.67
N PRO A 19 23.75 -15.19 8.87
CA PRO A 19 24.48 -14.85 10.10
C PRO A 19 25.06 -13.43 10.13
N HIS A 20 25.20 -12.90 11.35
CA HIS A 20 25.93 -11.67 11.64
C HIS A 20 27.44 -11.86 11.40
N SER A 21 28.06 -10.91 10.71
CA SER A 21 29.51 -10.77 10.60
C SER A 21 30.06 -9.99 11.81
N ASP A 22 31.01 -10.60 12.52
CA ASP A 22 31.71 -10.03 13.68
C ASP A 22 32.44 -8.73 13.34
N PHE A 23 32.11 -7.65 14.05
CA PHE A 23 33.02 -6.53 14.28
C PHE A 23 33.38 -6.51 15.77
N THR A 24 34.67 -6.61 16.03
CA THR A 24 35.27 -6.55 17.37
C THR A 24 35.40 -5.09 17.79
N GLU A 25 34.56 -4.63 18.71
CA GLU A 25 34.76 -3.35 19.42
C GLU A 25 35.62 -3.58 20.67
N VAL A 26 36.76 -2.90 20.72
CA VAL A 26 37.61 -2.78 21.91
C VAL A 26 37.11 -1.57 22.72
N PRO A 27 36.93 -1.67 24.05
CA PRO A 27 36.41 -0.56 24.84
C PRO A 27 37.53 0.44 25.19
N GLN A 28 37.26 1.74 25.02
CA GLN A 28 38.00 2.82 25.67
C GLN A 28 37.06 3.70 26.50
N PRO A 29 37.54 4.31 27.60
CA PRO A 29 36.70 4.70 28.72
C PRO A 29 36.05 6.06 28.56
N MET A 30 34.86 6.18 29.16
CA MET A 30 34.13 7.43 29.40
C MET A 30 34.97 8.45 30.17
N GLU A 31 34.97 9.69 29.70
CA GLU A 31 35.26 10.87 30.52
C GLU A 31 34.04 11.80 30.50
N VAL A 32 33.65 12.26 31.69
CA VAL A 32 32.43 13.00 31.99
C VAL A 32 32.69 14.49 31.89
N ALA A 33 31.85 15.24 31.16
CA ALA A 33 31.74 16.68 31.32
C ALA A 33 30.33 17.22 31.01
N GLN A 34 29.65 17.60 32.10
CA GLN A 34 28.71 18.70 32.36
C GLN A 34 27.81 19.30 31.27
N ALA A 35 26.55 19.50 31.69
CA ALA A 35 25.49 20.23 31.02
C ALA A 35 25.72 21.75 31.02
N GLU A 36 25.33 22.45 29.94
CA GLU A 36 24.39 23.58 30.00
C GLU A 36 24.01 24.17 28.62
N THR A 37 22.78 24.73 28.60
CA THR A 37 22.19 25.77 27.74
C THR A 37 21.58 25.47 26.36
N VAL A 38 20.30 25.84 26.32
CA VAL A 38 19.36 25.95 25.20
C VAL A 38 19.85 26.95 24.15
N SER A 39 19.82 26.56 22.88
CA SER A 39 19.60 27.50 21.78
C SER A 39 18.85 26.81 20.63
N THR A 40 17.91 27.58 20.09
CA THR A 40 17.04 27.37 18.93
C THR A 40 17.76 26.73 17.73
N VAL A 41 17.18 25.66 17.17
CA VAL A 41 17.59 25.15 15.86
C VAL A 41 16.41 25.24 14.89
N GLU A 42 16.65 26.06 13.88
CA GLU A 42 15.79 26.37 12.75
C GLU A 42 15.48 25.13 11.89
N ASN A 43 14.36 25.24 11.16
CA ASN A 43 13.88 24.31 10.14
C ASN A 43 15.01 23.65 9.32
N GLN A 44 15.22 22.34 9.52
CA GLN A 44 15.91 21.53 8.52
C GLN A 44 14.92 21.19 7.42
N VAL A 45 15.12 21.83 6.26
CA VAL A 45 14.59 21.42 4.97
C VAL A 45 15.00 19.95 4.74
N VAL A 46 14.02 19.07 4.59
CA VAL A 46 14.26 17.68 4.18
C VAL A 46 14.70 17.72 2.72
N ASP A 47 16.00 17.55 2.47
CA ASP A 47 16.59 17.50 1.15
C ASP A 47 15.85 16.48 0.26
N ASP A 48 15.46 16.90 -0.94
CA ASP A 48 15.13 16.01 -2.04
C ASP A 48 16.23 14.94 -2.19
N PRO A 49 15.91 13.67 -2.53
CA PRO A 49 16.94 12.66 -2.74
C PRO A 49 17.98 13.18 -3.75
N PRO A 50 19.28 13.20 -3.42
CA PRO A 50 20.28 13.92 -4.20
C PRO A 50 20.35 13.34 -5.61
N LEU A 51 19.81 14.08 -6.57
CA LEU A 51 19.92 13.81 -8.00
C LEU A 51 21.39 14.01 -8.40
N SER A 52 22.07 12.92 -8.79
CA SER A 52 23.45 13.00 -9.23
C SER A 52 23.54 12.80 -10.73
N ARG A 53 24.25 13.71 -11.41
CA ARG A 53 24.49 13.66 -12.86
C ARG A 53 25.89 13.16 -13.14
N PHE A 54 25.98 12.13 -13.95
CA PHE A 54 27.21 11.57 -14.50
C PHE A 54 27.27 11.84 -16.01
N THR A 55 28.43 12.28 -16.50
CA THR A 55 28.66 12.54 -17.93
C THR A 55 29.80 11.67 -18.42
N TRP A 56 29.58 10.94 -19.50
CA TRP A 56 30.53 10.04 -20.13
C TRP A 56 30.83 10.50 -21.56
N THR A 57 32.08 10.89 -21.80
CA THR A 57 32.55 11.30 -23.12
C THR A 57 33.29 10.12 -23.77
N ILE A 58 32.84 9.74 -24.97
CA ILE A 58 33.38 8.60 -25.71
C ILE A 58 34.00 9.13 -27.00
N GLU A 59 35.33 9.16 -27.05
CA GLU A 59 36.08 9.53 -28.24
C GLU A 59 36.23 8.34 -29.20
N ASN A 60 36.41 8.63 -30.49
CA ASN A 60 36.54 7.63 -31.55
C ASN A 60 35.35 6.64 -31.59
N PHE A 61 34.13 7.12 -31.34
CA PHE A 61 32.93 6.30 -31.14
C PHE A 61 32.65 5.37 -32.33
N SER A 62 32.84 5.85 -33.57
CA SER A 62 32.64 5.06 -34.79
C SER A 62 33.57 3.85 -34.89
N ARG A 63 34.70 3.86 -34.17
CA ARG A 63 35.71 2.78 -34.17
C ARG A 63 35.44 1.71 -33.12
N LEU A 64 34.42 1.88 -32.27
CA LEU A 64 34.06 0.89 -31.27
C LEU A 64 33.57 -0.41 -31.92
N ASN A 65 34.42 -1.44 -31.88
CA ASN A 65 34.12 -2.77 -32.43
C ASN A 65 33.62 -3.77 -31.38
N THR A 66 33.43 -3.35 -30.15
CA THR A 66 32.93 -4.19 -29.05
C THR A 66 31.41 -4.30 -29.08
N LYS A 67 30.88 -5.49 -28.80
CA LYS A 67 29.43 -5.73 -28.68
C LYS A 67 28.79 -4.93 -27.54
N LYS A 68 29.49 -4.87 -26.40
CA LYS A 68 29.11 -4.12 -25.19
C LYS A 68 30.25 -3.20 -24.81
N HIS A 69 29.95 -1.99 -24.37
CA HIS A 69 30.93 -1.03 -23.87
C HIS A 69 30.41 -0.41 -22.57
N TYR A 70 31.26 -0.32 -21.55
CA TYR A 70 30.90 0.16 -20.22
C TYR A 70 31.62 1.47 -19.92
N SER A 71 30.95 2.38 -19.22
CA SER A 71 31.60 3.55 -18.62
C SER A 71 32.45 3.15 -17.41
N ASP A 72 33.27 4.09 -16.95
CA ASP A 72 33.82 4.01 -15.60
C ASP A 72 32.68 4.00 -14.56
N PRO A 73 32.84 3.27 -13.45
CA PRO A 73 31.84 3.27 -12.40
C PRO A 73 31.77 4.61 -11.65
N PHE A 74 30.57 5.01 -11.27
CA PHE A 74 30.29 6.22 -10.50
C PHE A 74 29.40 5.92 -9.30
N PHE A 75 29.41 6.80 -8.30
CA PHE A 75 28.72 6.59 -7.03
C PHE A 75 27.52 7.51 -6.88
N VAL A 76 26.35 6.93 -6.61
CA VAL A 76 25.10 7.67 -6.32
C VAL A 76 24.35 6.92 -5.23
N GLY A 77 23.89 7.65 -4.20
CA GLY A 77 23.16 7.09 -3.07
C GLY A 77 23.91 5.99 -2.30
N GLY A 78 25.25 6.03 -2.26
CA GLY A 78 26.07 5.01 -1.61
C GLY A 78 26.25 3.73 -2.42
N HIS A 79 25.82 3.70 -3.69
CA HIS A 79 25.90 2.53 -4.55
C HIS A 79 26.72 2.81 -5.81
N LYS A 80 27.34 1.75 -6.34
CA LYS A 80 28.23 1.82 -7.51
C LYS A 80 27.46 1.48 -8.78
N TRP A 81 27.34 2.46 -9.67
CA TRP A 81 26.63 2.38 -10.95
C TRP A 81 27.61 2.50 -12.11
N ARG A 82 27.21 2.06 -13.31
CA ARG A 82 27.91 2.36 -14.56
C ARG A 82 26.91 2.39 -15.72
N VAL A 83 27.26 3.07 -16.81
CA VAL A 83 26.47 3.03 -18.05
C VAL A 83 26.97 1.88 -18.91
N LEU A 84 26.05 1.11 -19.49
CA LEU A 84 26.29 0.06 -20.47
C LEU A 84 25.67 0.47 -21.81
N ILE A 85 26.45 0.47 -22.88
CA ILE A 85 25.95 0.67 -24.25
C ILE A 85 26.26 -0.52 -25.17
N PHE A 86 25.41 -0.65 -26.18
CA PHE A 86 25.67 -1.46 -27.37
C PHE A 86 25.75 -0.49 -28.56
N PRO A 87 26.96 -0.06 -28.96
CA PRO A 87 27.14 1.04 -29.91
C PRO A 87 26.66 0.71 -31.33
N LYS A 88 26.56 -0.58 -31.67
CA LYS A 88 25.99 -1.11 -32.92
C LYS A 88 24.65 -1.82 -32.70
N GLY A 89 24.07 -1.66 -31.51
CA GLY A 89 22.80 -2.22 -31.08
C GLY A 89 22.83 -3.62 -30.49
N ASN A 90 21.79 -3.91 -29.70
CA ASN A 90 21.56 -5.18 -29.04
C ASN A 90 20.49 -5.99 -29.79
N ASN A 91 20.88 -6.57 -30.93
CA ASN A 91 19.97 -7.25 -31.88
C ASN A 91 18.91 -6.32 -32.52
N VAL A 92 19.18 -5.02 -32.54
CA VAL A 92 18.33 -3.98 -33.16
C VAL A 92 19.22 -2.91 -33.81
N ASP A 93 18.71 -2.19 -34.82
CA ASP A 93 19.46 -1.12 -35.51
C ASP A 93 19.43 0.24 -34.76
N HIS A 94 19.55 0.18 -33.45
CA HIS A 94 19.52 1.34 -32.55
C HIS A 94 20.70 1.26 -31.60
N LEU A 95 21.21 2.42 -31.16
CA LEU A 95 22.01 2.48 -29.95
C LEU A 95 21.17 1.93 -28.80
N SER A 96 21.68 0.94 -28.08
CA SER A 96 21.06 0.45 -26.84
C SER A 96 21.85 0.98 -25.65
N MET A 97 21.15 1.42 -24.61
CA MET A 97 21.77 2.06 -23.44
C MET A 97 21.05 1.69 -22.15
N TYR A 98 21.82 1.31 -21.14
CA TYR A 98 21.35 0.78 -19.85
C TYR A 98 22.15 1.40 -18.71
N LEU A 99 21.51 1.53 -17.56
CA LEU A 99 22.18 1.72 -16.28
C LEU A 99 22.42 0.33 -15.67
N ASP A 100 23.62 0.08 -15.18
CA ASP A 100 24.03 -1.22 -14.63
C ASP A 100 24.63 -1.05 -13.23
N VAL A 101 24.38 -2.04 -12.37
CA VAL A 101 24.99 -2.12 -11.04
C VAL A 101 26.40 -2.70 -11.17
N ALA A 102 27.40 -1.82 -11.07
CA ALA A 102 28.78 -2.13 -11.45
C ALA A 102 29.43 -3.23 -10.60
N ASP A 103 28.97 -3.43 -9.37
CA ASP A 103 29.45 -4.41 -8.40
C ASP A 103 28.48 -5.58 -8.18
N SER A 104 27.49 -5.77 -9.06
CA SER A 104 26.38 -6.74 -8.90
C SER A 104 26.81 -8.17 -8.55
N THR A 105 27.96 -8.63 -9.07
CA THR A 105 28.52 -9.97 -8.82
C THR A 105 29.09 -10.14 -7.41
N ASN A 106 29.39 -9.05 -6.72
CA ASN A 106 30.05 -9.05 -5.41
C ASN A 106 29.07 -8.73 -4.27
N LEU A 107 27.79 -8.49 -4.59
CA LEU A 107 26.75 -8.15 -3.63
C LEU A 107 26.16 -9.40 -2.97
N PRO A 108 25.72 -9.31 -1.70
CA PRO A 108 25.17 -10.45 -0.97
C PRO A 108 23.90 -10.97 -1.62
N TYR A 109 23.60 -12.26 -1.41
CA TYR A 109 22.39 -12.88 -1.92
C TYR A 109 21.13 -12.12 -1.44
N GLY A 110 20.21 -11.82 -2.37
CA GLY A 110 18.97 -11.09 -2.08
C GLY A 110 19.07 -9.56 -2.11
N TRP A 111 20.19 -8.98 -2.55
CA TRP A 111 20.32 -7.53 -2.69
C TRP A 111 19.28 -6.94 -3.66
N SER A 112 18.83 -5.73 -3.34
CA SER A 112 17.92 -4.96 -4.19
C SER A 112 18.19 -3.46 -4.06
N ARG A 113 18.14 -2.71 -5.18
CA ARG A 113 18.34 -1.25 -5.21
C ARG A 113 17.27 -0.61 -6.07
N TYR A 114 16.52 0.35 -5.55
CA TYR A 114 15.57 1.13 -6.36
C TYR A 114 16.21 2.44 -6.81
N ALA A 115 16.17 2.71 -8.11
CA ALA A 115 16.62 3.97 -8.66
C ALA A 115 15.63 4.50 -9.70
N GLN A 116 15.39 5.81 -9.65
CA GLN A 116 14.81 6.58 -10.74
C GLN A 116 15.96 7.24 -11.49
N PHE A 117 15.99 7.13 -12.81
CA PHE A 117 17.13 7.63 -13.58
C PHE A 117 16.74 8.05 -15.00
N SER A 118 17.53 8.95 -15.57
CA SER A 118 17.45 9.37 -16.96
C SER A 118 18.76 9.10 -17.68
N LEU A 119 18.67 8.65 -18.93
CA LEU A 119 19.82 8.41 -19.81
C LEU A 119 19.67 9.31 -21.04
N ALA A 120 20.75 9.97 -21.46
CA ALA A 120 20.72 10.91 -22.57
C ALA A 120 21.92 10.77 -23.51
N VAL A 121 21.68 11.02 -24.80
CA VAL A 121 22.72 11.33 -25.80
C VAL A 121 22.67 12.82 -26.07
N VAL A 122 23.74 13.53 -25.70
CA VAL A 122 23.81 14.99 -25.76
C VAL A 122 23.97 15.46 -27.19
N ASN A 123 23.14 16.42 -27.59
CA ASN A 123 23.34 17.14 -28.85
C ASN A 123 24.36 18.26 -28.64
N GLN A 124 25.54 18.11 -29.23
CA GLN A 124 26.69 18.98 -29.01
C GLN A 124 26.61 20.30 -29.79
N ILE A 125 25.69 20.42 -30.75
CA ILE A 125 25.46 21.65 -31.52
C ILE A 125 24.32 22.47 -30.89
N HIS A 126 23.25 21.79 -30.48
CA HIS A 126 22.03 22.41 -30.00
C HIS A 126 21.47 21.60 -28.82
N ASN A 127 21.83 21.99 -27.59
CA ASN A 127 21.46 21.26 -26.38
C ASN A 127 19.95 20.98 -26.22
N LYS A 128 19.08 21.82 -26.81
CA LYS A 128 17.61 21.62 -26.84
C LYS A 128 17.14 20.35 -27.57
N TYR A 129 18.01 19.75 -28.39
CA TYR A 129 17.73 18.51 -29.13
C TYR A 129 18.42 17.29 -28.49
N THR A 130 18.98 17.41 -27.28
CA THR A 130 19.49 16.26 -26.53
C THR A 130 18.37 15.23 -26.35
N VAL A 131 18.63 13.98 -26.75
CA VAL A 131 17.64 12.90 -26.62
C VAL A 131 17.83 12.28 -25.25
N ARG A 132 16.83 12.44 -24.38
CA ARG A 132 16.80 11.90 -23.02
C ARG A 132 15.60 10.96 -22.87
N LYS A 133 15.78 9.87 -22.12
CA LYS A 133 14.69 8.97 -21.71
C LYS A 133 14.79 8.69 -20.22
N ASP A 134 13.64 8.76 -19.55
CA ASP A 134 13.50 8.57 -18.12
C ASP A 134 12.89 7.19 -17.82
N THR A 135 13.33 6.58 -16.74
CA THR A 135 12.77 5.32 -16.24
C THR A 135 13.04 5.15 -14.75
N GLN A 136 12.48 4.11 -14.17
CA GLN A 136 12.73 3.70 -12.80
C GLN A 136 12.75 2.18 -12.73
N HIS A 137 13.59 1.63 -11.86
CA HIS A 137 13.72 0.18 -11.75
C HIS A 137 14.22 -0.25 -10.38
N GLN A 138 13.87 -1.49 -10.02
CA GLN A 138 14.37 -2.19 -8.84
C GLN A 138 15.41 -3.23 -9.27
N PHE A 139 16.67 -2.83 -9.24
CA PHE A 139 17.82 -3.65 -9.62
C PHE A 139 18.04 -4.77 -8.61
N ASN A 140 18.35 -5.97 -9.09
CA ASN A 140 18.62 -7.15 -8.28
C ASN A 140 19.59 -8.10 -9.01
N ALA A 141 19.91 -9.25 -8.41
CA ALA A 141 20.87 -10.19 -8.98
C ALA A 141 20.45 -10.79 -10.35
N ARG A 142 19.15 -10.84 -10.67
CA ARG A 142 18.63 -11.31 -11.96
C ARG A 142 18.55 -10.18 -13.00
N GLU A 143 18.26 -8.97 -12.52
CA GLU A 143 18.06 -7.76 -13.33
C GLU A 143 19.04 -6.69 -12.82
N SER A 144 20.34 -6.91 -13.08
CA SER A 144 21.39 -6.00 -12.61
C SER A 144 21.53 -4.75 -13.49
N ASP A 145 20.98 -4.79 -14.70
CA ASP A 145 20.93 -3.69 -15.65
C ASP A 145 19.51 -3.43 -16.16
N TRP A 146 19.19 -2.16 -16.40
CA TRP A 146 17.89 -1.73 -16.92
C TRP A 146 18.04 -0.48 -17.79
N GLY A 147 17.23 -0.38 -18.84
CA GLY A 147 17.30 0.72 -19.79
C GLY A 147 16.57 0.43 -21.09
N PHE A 148 17.14 0.90 -22.19
CA PHE A 148 16.46 1.00 -23.48
C PHE A 148 17.21 0.26 -24.58
N THR A 149 16.66 -0.87 -25.03
CA THR A 149 17.18 -1.62 -26.19
C THR A 149 17.15 -0.79 -27.47
N SER A 150 16.08 -0.01 -27.67
CA SER A 150 15.97 0.95 -28.79
C SER A 150 16.04 2.38 -28.26
N PHE A 151 17.25 2.85 -27.90
CA PHE A 151 17.43 4.21 -27.37
C PHE A 151 17.34 5.26 -28.49
N MET A 152 18.22 5.19 -29.48
CA MET A 152 18.31 6.12 -30.61
C MET A 152 18.63 5.36 -31.90
N PRO A 153 17.96 5.62 -33.04
CA PRO A 153 18.31 5.01 -34.31
C PRO A 153 19.77 5.30 -34.68
N LEU A 154 20.52 4.28 -35.12
CA LEU A 154 21.93 4.48 -35.51
C LEU A 154 22.04 5.44 -36.70
N SER A 155 21.06 5.46 -37.60
CA SER A 155 20.98 6.40 -38.71
C SER A 155 20.94 7.87 -38.27
N GLU A 156 20.31 8.17 -37.14
CA GLU A 156 20.26 9.52 -36.58
C GLU A 156 21.53 9.86 -35.78
N LEU A 157 22.07 8.89 -35.04
CA LEU A 157 23.28 9.07 -34.23
C LEU A 157 24.50 9.41 -35.11
N TYR A 158 24.65 8.72 -36.25
CA TYR A 158 25.78 8.87 -37.17
C TYR A 158 25.57 9.96 -38.23
N ASP A 159 24.41 10.62 -38.29
CA ASP A 159 24.18 11.74 -39.21
C ASP A 159 24.97 12.97 -38.73
N PRO A 160 26.00 13.43 -39.49
CA PRO A 160 26.81 14.59 -39.10
C PRO A 160 25.99 15.87 -38.94
N GLY A 161 24.84 15.98 -39.60
CA GLY A 161 23.94 17.13 -39.52
C GLY A 161 23.08 17.18 -38.25
N ARG A 162 23.04 16.09 -37.47
CA ARG A 162 22.20 15.99 -36.27
C ARG A 162 22.91 16.39 -34.99
N GLY A 163 24.24 16.41 -34.95
CA GLY A 163 25.01 16.96 -33.83
C GLY A 163 25.19 16.04 -32.62
N TYR A 164 24.84 14.76 -32.71
CA TYR A 164 25.06 13.78 -31.63
C TYR A 164 26.48 13.20 -31.63
N LEU A 165 27.09 13.08 -32.81
CA LEU A 165 28.48 12.66 -33.00
C LEU A 165 29.28 13.81 -33.65
N VAL A 166 30.11 14.49 -32.85
CA VAL A 166 30.94 15.63 -33.30
C VAL A 166 32.40 15.28 -33.10
N ASN A 167 33.21 15.42 -34.15
CA ASN A 167 34.63 14.99 -34.15
C ASN A 167 34.82 13.52 -33.74
N ASP A 168 33.88 12.65 -34.13
CA ASP A 168 33.83 11.24 -33.72
C ASP A 168 33.73 11.04 -32.19
N THR A 169 33.23 12.04 -31.48
CA THR A 169 33.00 12.01 -30.03
C THR A 169 31.50 12.02 -29.74
N CYS A 170 31.05 11.09 -28.89
CA CYS A 170 29.68 10.99 -28.40
C CYS A 170 29.66 11.30 -26.89
N ILE A 171 28.70 12.10 -26.44
CA ILE A 171 28.56 12.44 -25.01
C ILE A 171 27.25 11.84 -24.50
N ILE A 172 27.36 11.03 -23.47
CA ILE A 172 26.25 10.39 -22.78
C ILE A 172 26.10 10.99 -21.39
N GLU A 173 24.88 11.24 -20.95
CA GLU A 173 24.58 11.63 -19.57
C GLU A 173 23.69 10.60 -18.89
N ALA A 174 23.96 10.34 -17.62
CA ALA A 174 23.09 9.58 -16.73
C ALA A 174 22.77 10.43 -15.51
N GLU A 175 21.49 10.73 -15.28
CA GLU A 175 21.05 11.35 -14.02
C GLU A 175 20.39 10.25 -13.20
N VAL A 176 20.90 10.01 -11.99
CA VAL A 176 20.43 8.92 -11.13
C VAL A 176 19.99 9.52 -9.79
N ALA A 177 18.78 9.17 -9.39
CA ALA A 177 18.24 9.39 -8.05
C ALA A 177 18.01 8.02 -7.41
N VAL A 178 18.94 7.63 -6.55
CA VAL A 178 18.77 6.45 -5.71
C VAL A 178 17.88 6.85 -4.55
N ARG A 179 16.67 6.31 -4.51
CA ARG A 179 15.89 6.41 -3.28
C ARG A 179 16.57 5.50 -2.27
N ARG A 180 16.82 6.00 -1.06
CA ARG A 180 17.10 5.13 0.08
C ARG A 180 15.89 4.22 0.23
N VAL A 181 15.96 3.03 -0.36
CA VAL A 181 15.27 1.89 0.18
C VAL A 181 15.96 1.70 1.51
N VAL A 182 15.40 2.28 2.57
CA VAL A 182 15.77 1.86 3.92
C VAL A 182 15.57 0.36 3.89
N ASP A 183 16.65 -0.38 4.09
CA ASP A 183 16.68 -1.84 3.97
C ASP A 183 15.39 -2.38 4.56
N TYR A 184 14.61 -3.09 3.73
CA TYR A 184 13.28 -3.57 4.11
C TYR A 184 13.31 -4.37 5.42
N TRP A 185 14.48 -4.94 5.72
CA TRP A 185 14.77 -5.75 6.90
C TRP A 185 15.33 -4.99 8.11
N THR A 186 15.82 -3.74 7.96
CA THR A 186 16.41 -2.97 9.07
C THR A 186 15.64 -1.70 9.41
N TYR A 187 14.60 -1.35 8.66
CA TYR A 187 13.75 -0.21 8.98
C TYR A 187 12.96 -0.47 10.27
N ASN A 188 13.12 0.41 11.26
CA ASN A 188 12.39 0.32 12.51
C ASN A 188 11.34 1.43 12.56
N SER A 189 10.10 1.09 12.21
CA SER A 189 8.95 1.99 12.22
C SER A 189 8.83 2.76 13.55
N LYS A 190 9.02 2.09 14.70
CA LYS A 190 8.92 2.72 16.03
C LYS A 190 10.01 3.76 16.22
N LYS A 191 11.26 3.45 15.85
CA LYS A 191 12.40 4.36 16.02
C LYS A 191 12.29 5.60 15.13
N ASP A 192 11.88 5.42 13.88
CA ASP A 192 11.87 6.50 12.89
C ASP A 192 10.61 7.39 12.97
N THR A 193 9.48 6.82 13.41
CA THR A 193 8.18 7.51 13.41
C THR A 193 7.51 7.65 14.78
N GLY A 194 7.89 6.84 15.76
CA GLY A 194 7.19 6.71 17.05
C GLY A 194 6.03 5.69 17.02
N PHE A 195 5.67 5.18 15.84
CA PHE A 195 4.51 4.30 15.63
C PHE A 195 4.94 2.92 15.10
N VAL A 196 4.11 1.91 15.35
CA VAL A 196 4.31 0.55 14.81
C VAL A 196 3.21 0.17 13.83
N GLY A 197 3.59 -0.65 12.87
CA GLY A 197 2.68 -1.21 11.89
C GLY A 197 1.92 -2.45 12.37
N LEU A 198 1.03 -2.95 11.52
CA LEU A 198 0.33 -4.22 11.67
C LEU A 198 0.89 -5.26 10.70
N LYS A 199 1.06 -6.50 11.16
CA LYS A 199 1.53 -7.58 10.29
C LYS A 199 0.53 -7.85 9.18
N ASN A 200 1.01 -7.92 7.94
CA ASN A 200 0.17 -8.38 6.85
C ASN A 200 0.07 -9.90 6.92
N GLN A 201 -1.14 -10.42 7.10
CA GLN A 201 -1.39 -11.86 7.23
C GLN A 201 -2.02 -12.42 5.94
N GLY A 202 -1.60 -11.88 4.79
CA GLY A 202 -2.08 -12.24 3.46
C GLY A 202 -3.07 -11.19 2.93
N ALA A 203 -4.36 -11.39 3.19
CA ALA A 203 -5.44 -10.55 2.66
C ALA A 203 -6.00 -9.53 3.67
N THR A 204 -5.31 -9.28 4.79
CA THR A 204 -5.81 -8.46 5.90
C THR A 204 -5.52 -6.97 5.78
N CYS A 205 -4.89 -6.52 4.69
CA CYS A 205 -4.43 -5.14 4.55
C CYS A 205 -5.56 -4.10 4.62
N TYR A 206 -6.77 -4.42 4.14
CA TYR A 206 -7.96 -3.55 4.25
C TYR A 206 -8.43 -3.38 5.69
N MET A 207 -8.31 -4.44 6.50
CA MET A 207 -8.60 -4.39 7.93
C MET A 207 -7.49 -3.63 8.67
N ASN A 208 -6.23 -3.83 8.30
CA ASN A 208 -5.09 -3.15 8.92
C ASN A 208 -5.20 -1.63 8.75
N SER A 209 -5.54 -1.13 7.56
CA SER A 209 -5.72 0.30 7.30
C SER A 209 -6.86 0.90 8.13
N LEU A 210 -7.98 0.17 8.29
CA LEU A 210 -9.10 0.58 9.13
C LEU A 210 -8.74 0.57 10.62
N LEU A 211 -8.09 -0.48 11.12
CA LEU A 211 -7.70 -0.59 12.53
C LEU A 211 -6.69 0.48 12.91
N GLN A 212 -5.72 0.79 12.04
CA GLN A 212 -4.81 1.91 12.25
C GLN A 212 -5.56 3.24 12.29
N THR A 213 -6.56 3.43 11.42
CA THR A 213 -7.39 4.64 11.41
C THR A 213 -8.16 4.80 12.73
N LEU A 214 -8.83 3.75 13.20
CA LEU A 214 -9.58 3.78 14.46
C LEU A 214 -8.67 3.92 15.69
N TYR A 215 -7.51 3.26 15.69
CA TYR A 215 -6.53 3.37 16.78
C TYR A 215 -6.01 4.81 16.96
N HIS A 216 -5.83 5.53 15.86
CA HIS A 216 -5.37 6.91 15.85
C HIS A 216 -6.49 7.95 16.07
N ILE A 217 -7.67 7.49 16.52
CA ILE A 217 -8.69 8.32 17.16
C ILE A 217 -8.56 8.08 18.67
N PRO A 218 -7.79 8.89 19.42
CA PRO A 218 -7.46 8.61 20.81
C PRO A 218 -8.67 8.48 21.74
N TYR A 219 -9.72 9.27 21.53
CA TYR A 219 -10.96 9.14 22.30
C TYR A 219 -11.64 7.78 22.10
N PHE A 220 -11.65 7.24 20.87
CA PHE A 220 -12.13 5.89 20.59
C PHE A 220 -11.25 4.84 21.29
N ARG A 221 -9.93 4.96 21.18
CA ARG A 221 -8.97 4.08 21.88
C ARG A 221 -9.18 4.07 23.39
N LYS A 222 -9.43 5.23 24.00
CA LYS A 222 -9.73 5.35 25.43
C LYS A 222 -11.03 4.63 25.80
N ALA A 223 -12.09 4.79 25.01
CA ALA A 223 -13.33 4.06 25.23
C ALA A 223 -13.14 2.53 25.14
N VAL A 224 -12.30 2.07 24.21
CA VAL A 224 -11.95 0.64 24.09
C VAL A 224 -11.27 0.13 25.37
N TYR A 225 -10.34 0.88 25.97
CA TYR A 225 -9.69 0.47 27.22
C TYR A 225 -10.61 0.45 28.45
N HIS A 226 -11.72 1.19 28.41
CA HIS A 226 -12.71 1.21 29.48
C HIS A 226 -13.85 0.19 29.30
N MET A 227 -13.86 -0.58 28.21
CA MET A 227 -14.80 -1.68 28.05
C MET A 227 -14.56 -2.77 29.12
N PRO A 228 -15.63 -3.33 29.73
CA PRO A 228 -15.48 -4.35 30.75
C PRO A 228 -15.01 -5.66 30.13
N THR A 229 -13.91 -6.17 30.67
CA THR A 229 -13.37 -7.50 30.39
C THR A 229 -13.05 -8.19 31.69
N THR A 230 -13.17 -9.51 31.71
CA THR A 230 -12.86 -10.35 32.87
C THR A 230 -11.55 -11.10 32.67
N GLU A 231 -10.95 -11.56 33.77
CA GLU A 231 -9.72 -12.37 33.71
C GLU A 231 -9.93 -13.71 32.99
N ASN A 232 -11.16 -14.22 32.98
CA ASN A 232 -11.53 -15.47 32.32
C ASN A 232 -11.71 -15.32 30.80
N ASP A 233 -11.82 -14.10 30.28
CA ASP A 233 -12.00 -13.88 28.86
C ASP A 233 -10.74 -14.29 28.08
N ILE A 234 -10.95 -14.98 26.97
CA ILE A 234 -9.89 -15.36 26.03
C ILE A 234 -9.96 -14.40 24.84
N PRO A 235 -8.84 -13.80 24.37
CA PRO A 235 -8.87 -12.83 23.28
C PRO A 235 -9.56 -13.36 22.02
N SER A 236 -9.28 -14.60 21.62
CA SER A 236 -9.92 -15.25 20.47
C SER A 236 -11.44 -15.45 20.59
N GLY A 237 -12.02 -15.33 21.79
CA GLY A 237 -13.47 -15.45 22.03
C GLY A 237 -14.15 -14.12 22.41
N SER A 238 -13.40 -13.03 22.52
CA SER A 238 -13.90 -11.75 23.01
C SER A 238 -13.34 -10.58 22.19
N ILE A 239 -14.17 -9.99 21.33
CA ILE A 239 -13.81 -8.83 20.49
C ILE A 239 -13.28 -7.66 21.34
N PRO A 240 -13.92 -7.26 22.47
CA PRO A 240 -13.39 -6.20 23.32
C PRO A 240 -11.96 -6.48 23.80
N LEU A 241 -11.70 -7.70 24.29
CA LEU A 241 -10.39 -8.08 24.78
C LEU A 241 -9.35 -8.18 23.66
N ALA A 242 -9.73 -8.71 22.50
CA ALA A 242 -8.86 -8.77 21.33
C ALA A 242 -8.43 -7.38 20.87
N LEU A 243 -9.38 -6.43 20.83
CA LEU A 243 -9.12 -5.05 20.43
C LEU A 243 -8.28 -4.31 21.47
N GLN A 244 -8.57 -4.49 22.77
CA GLN A 244 -7.74 -3.95 23.86
C GLN A 244 -6.30 -4.48 23.80
N SER A 245 -6.13 -5.79 23.60
CA SER A 245 -4.81 -6.42 23.47
C SER A 245 -4.05 -5.87 22.26
N LEU A 246 -4.74 -5.72 21.12
CA LEU A 246 -4.18 -5.14 19.90
C LEU A 246 -3.73 -3.69 20.13
N PHE A 247 -4.60 -2.85 20.69
CA PHE A 247 -4.33 -1.43 20.91
C PHE A 247 -3.21 -1.23 21.93
N TYR A 248 -3.17 -2.03 23.01
CA TYR A 248 -2.06 -2.03 23.95
C TYR A 248 -0.74 -2.36 23.25
N LYS A 249 -0.71 -3.42 22.44
CA LYS A 249 0.49 -3.80 21.67
C LYS A 249 0.90 -2.71 20.68
N LEU A 250 -0.03 -2.05 19.99
CA LEU A 250 0.28 -0.91 19.11
C LEU A 250 0.90 0.28 19.88
N GLN A 251 0.50 0.48 21.14
CA GLN A 251 1.01 1.57 21.96
C GLN A 251 2.43 1.30 22.50
N TYR A 252 2.67 0.08 22.99
CA TYR A 252 3.87 -0.25 23.78
C TYR A 252 4.88 -1.17 23.08
N SER A 253 4.51 -1.88 22.02
CA SER A 253 5.45 -2.74 21.28
C SER A 253 6.44 -1.91 20.46
N ASP A 254 7.67 -2.43 20.35
CA ASP A 254 8.68 -1.91 19.43
C ASP A 254 8.60 -2.56 18.03
N ASN A 255 7.83 -3.65 17.90
CA ASN A 255 7.69 -4.42 16.67
C ASN A 255 6.24 -4.38 16.15
N SER A 256 6.09 -4.61 14.84
CA SER A 256 4.79 -4.75 14.17
C SER A 256 3.89 -5.79 14.87
N VAL A 257 2.60 -5.49 14.98
CA VAL A 257 1.64 -6.27 15.77
C VAL A 257 0.75 -7.13 14.86
N ALA A 258 0.54 -8.40 15.22
CA ALA A 258 -0.34 -9.30 14.46
C ALA A 258 -1.81 -9.15 14.88
N THR A 259 -2.74 -9.32 13.95
CA THR A 259 -4.19 -9.22 14.16
C THR A 259 -4.89 -10.56 14.35
N LYS A 260 -4.14 -11.69 14.46
CA LYS A 260 -4.67 -13.07 14.54
C LYS A 260 -5.79 -13.28 15.56
N GLU A 261 -5.66 -12.70 16.75
CA GLU A 261 -6.66 -12.89 17.82
C GLU A 261 -7.95 -12.14 17.52
N LEU A 262 -7.84 -10.98 16.86
CA LEU A 262 -8.98 -10.18 16.48
C LEU A 262 -9.78 -10.85 15.36
N THR A 263 -9.12 -11.33 14.30
CA THR A 263 -9.81 -12.05 13.21
C THR A 263 -10.53 -13.29 13.72
N LYS A 264 -9.88 -14.07 14.61
CA LYS A 264 -10.52 -15.21 15.29
C LYS A 264 -11.74 -14.80 16.10
N SER A 265 -11.67 -13.68 16.83
CA SER A 265 -12.79 -13.20 17.65
C SER A 265 -14.02 -12.77 16.84
N PHE A 266 -13.85 -12.43 15.56
CA PHE A 266 -14.96 -12.17 14.65
C PHE A 266 -15.64 -13.44 14.14
N GLY A 267 -15.04 -14.61 14.38
CA GLY A 267 -15.48 -15.89 13.81
C GLY A 267 -15.07 -16.07 12.36
N TRP A 268 -14.14 -15.24 11.85
CA TRP A 268 -13.61 -15.38 10.51
C TRP A 268 -12.61 -16.53 10.48
N ASP A 269 -12.86 -17.53 9.64
CA ASP A 269 -11.84 -18.53 9.34
C ASP A 269 -10.80 -17.94 8.36
N THR A 270 -9.78 -18.73 8.03
CA THR A 270 -8.75 -18.31 7.06
C THR A 270 -9.35 -18.00 5.69
N TYR A 271 -10.48 -18.63 5.30
CA TYR A 271 -11.13 -18.49 4.01
C TYR A 271 -12.02 -17.25 3.93
N ASP A 272 -12.78 -16.92 4.97
CA ASP A 272 -13.58 -15.70 5.11
C ASP A 272 -12.69 -14.45 5.12
N SER A 273 -11.48 -14.56 5.68
CA SER A 273 -10.48 -13.49 5.64
C SER A 273 -9.97 -13.19 4.21
N PHE A 274 -10.07 -14.16 3.28
CA PHE A 274 -9.73 -14.00 1.85
C PHE A 274 -10.90 -13.49 1.01
N MET A 275 -12.15 -13.71 1.45
CA MET A 275 -13.30 -13.03 0.86
C MET A 275 -13.24 -11.58 1.32
N GLN A 276 -12.82 -10.69 0.42
CA GLN A 276 -12.76 -9.25 0.69
C GLN A 276 -14.17 -8.78 1.05
N HIS A 277 -14.47 -8.70 2.35
CA HIS A 277 -15.57 -7.88 2.83
C HIS A 277 -15.25 -6.44 2.43
N ASP A 278 -16.23 -5.75 1.85
CA ASP A 278 -16.11 -4.31 1.65
C ASP A 278 -15.69 -3.69 3.00
N VAL A 279 -14.70 -2.79 3.00
CA VAL A 279 -14.24 -2.11 4.22
C VAL A 279 -15.42 -1.47 4.97
N GLN A 280 -16.45 -1.08 4.22
CA GLN A 280 -17.74 -0.64 4.75
C GLN A 280 -18.40 -1.68 5.66
N GLU A 281 -18.54 -2.91 5.18
CA GLU A 281 -19.17 -3.98 5.93
C GLU A 281 -18.36 -4.32 7.19
N LEU A 282 -17.03 -4.38 7.07
CA LEU A 282 -16.17 -4.60 8.23
C LEU A 282 -16.32 -3.48 9.27
N ASN A 283 -16.24 -2.21 8.86
CA ASN A 283 -16.36 -1.08 9.78
C ASN A 283 -17.71 -1.08 10.50
N ARG A 284 -18.79 -1.34 9.76
CA ARG A 284 -20.15 -1.40 10.33
C ARG A 284 -20.31 -2.57 11.29
N VAL A 285 -19.88 -3.77 10.90
CA VAL A 285 -19.92 -4.97 11.77
C VAL A 285 -19.07 -4.77 13.03
N LEU A 286 -17.89 -4.15 12.90
CA LEU A 286 -17.04 -3.83 14.04
C LEU A 286 -17.74 -2.86 15.00
N CYS A 287 -18.26 -1.74 14.49
CA CYS A 287 -18.96 -0.74 15.29
C CYS A 287 -20.21 -1.32 15.96
N GLU A 288 -21.06 -2.06 15.24
CA GLU A 288 -22.27 -2.71 15.78
C GLU A 288 -21.92 -3.69 16.91
N LYS A 289 -20.94 -4.58 16.69
CA LYS A 289 -20.51 -5.54 17.72
C LYS A 289 -19.88 -4.88 18.94
N LEU A 290 -19.14 -3.79 18.76
CA LEU A 290 -18.57 -3.02 19.87
C LEU A 290 -19.65 -2.29 20.65
N GLU A 291 -20.59 -1.65 19.97
CA GLU A 291 -21.71 -0.95 20.59
C GLU A 291 -22.54 -1.89 21.47
N ASP A 292 -22.84 -3.09 20.97
CA ASP A 292 -23.54 -4.13 21.74
C ASP A 292 -22.78 -4.55 23.01
N LYS A 293 -21.45 -4.53 22.99
CA LYS A 293 -20.60 -4.82 24.16
C LYS A 293 -20.43 -3.64 25.10
N MET A 294 -20.62 -2.41 24.61
CA MET A 294 -20.57 -1.18 25.40
C MET A 294 -21.90 -0.87 26.10
N LYS A 295 -23.02 -1.46 25.65
CA LYS A 295 -24.35 -1.31 26.30
C LYS A 295 -24.32 -1.76 27.76
N GLY A 296 -24.86 -0.93 28.66
CA GLY A 296 -24.89 -1.19 30.09
C GLY A 296 -23.55 -0.96 30.80
N THR A 297 -22.60 -0.29 30.16
CA THR A 297 -21.26 -0.01 30.69
C THR A 297 -21.02 1.50 30.81
N VAL A 298 -19.90 1.90 31.43
CA VAL A 298 -19.54 3.33 31.56
C VAL A 298 -19.21 4.02 30.23
N VAL A 299 -19.00 3.25 29.16
CA VAL A 299 -18.69 3.75 27.81
C VAL A 299 -19.86 3.56 26.82
N GLU A 300 -21.06 3.29 27.34
CA GLU A 300 -22.27 3.20 26.51
C GLU A 300 -22.47 4.48 25.68
N GLY A 301 -22.87 4.30 24.41
CA GLY A 301 -23.14 5.40 23.49
C GLY A 301 -21.89 6.11 22.94
N THR A 302 -20.66 5.68 23.28
CA THR A 302 -19.44 6.32 22.75
C THR A 302 -19.38 6.24 21.22
N ILE A 303 -19.74 5.11 20.62
CA ILE A 303 -19.75 4.91 19.17
C ILE A 303 -20.74 5.88 18.49
N GLN A 304 -21.96 5.96 19.02
CA GLN A 304 -23.01 6.89 18.57
C GLN A 304 -22.51 8.33 18.67
N GLN A 305 -21.98 8.74 19.82
CA GLN A 305 -21.48 10.10 20.03
C GLN A 305 -20.33 10.50 19.09
N LEU A 306 -19.53 9.55 18.62
CA LEU A 306 -18.39 9.81 17.74
C LEU A 306 -18.76 9.85 16.27
N PHE A 307 -19.59 8.89 15.83
CA PHE A 307 -19.76 8.55 14.42
C PHE A 307 -21.19 8.68 13.91
N GLU A 308 -22.20 8.74 14.80
CA GLU A 308 -23.60 8.85 14.37
C GLU A 308 -23.94 10.29 13.96
N GLY A 309 -24.47 10.44 12.76
CA GLY A 309 -25.20 11.61 12.31
C GLY A 309 -26.59 11.24 11.83
N HIS A 310 -27.37 12.24 11.43
CA HIS A 310 -28.74 12.02 11.00
C HIS A 310 -29.08 12.78 9.72
N HIS A 311 -29.82 12.12 8.83
CA HIS A 311 -30.46 12.74 7.68
C HIS A 311 -31.97 12.57 7.73
N MET A 312 -32.64 13.48 7.03
CA MET A 312 -34.07 13.46 6.81
C MET A 312 -34.32 13.17 5.32
N ASN A 313 -34.93 12.02 5.05
CA ASN A 313 -35.55 11.77 3.76
C ASN A 313 -36.91 12.46 3.72
N TYR A 314 -37.20 13.21 2.67
CA TYR A 314 -38.50 13.84 2.50
C TYR A 314 -39.10 13.53 1.13
N ILE A 315 -40.42 13.43 1.11
CA ILE A 315 -41.24 13.36 -0.09
C ILE A 315 -42.33 14.42 0.02
N GLU A 316 -42.38 15.32 -0.94
CA GLU A 316 -43.33 16.43 -1.00
C GLU A 316 -44.13 16.34 -2.31
N CYS A 317 -45.44 16.16 -2.22
CA CYS A 317 -46.30 16.11 -3.39
C CYS A 317 -46.42 17.50 -4.04
N ILE A 318 -46.45 17.55 -5.38
CA ILE A 318 -46.48 18.82 -6.12
C ILE A 318 -47.89 19.39 -6.18
N ASN A 319 -48.89 18.52 -6.40
CA ASN A 319 -50.27 18.93 -6.69
C ASN A 319 -51.22 18.84 -5.48
N VAL A 320 -50.75 18.28 -4.37
CA VAL A 320 -51.52 18.11 -3.13
C VAL A 320 -50.66 18.49 -1.94
N ASP A 321 -51.29 19.05 -0.90
CA ASP A 321 -50.62 19.43 0.35
C ASP A 321 -50.36 18.17 1.21
N TYR A 322 -49.38 17.38 0.79
CA TYR A 322 -48.93 16.18 1.48
C TYR A 322 -47.41 16.12 1.49
N LYS A 323 -46.83 16.02 2.69
CA LYS A 323 -45.40 15.85 2.91
C LYS A 323 -45.15 14.69 3.86
N SER A 324 -44.27 13.78 3.48
CA SER A 324 -43.77 12.69 4.33
C SER A 324 -42.30 12.93 4.62
N THR A 325 -41.89 12.80 5.87
CA THR A 325 -40.51 12.95 6.32
C THR A 325 -40.11 11.78 7.20
N ARG A 326 -38.93 11.23 6.97
CA ARG A 326 -38.36 10.15 7.78
C ARG A 326 -36.96 10.51 8.22
N LYS A 327 -36.72 10.49 9.53
CA LYS A 327 -35.39 10.61 10.12
C LYS A 327 -34.71 9.24 10.09
N GLU A 328 -33.46 9.20 9.66
CA GLU A 328 -32.60 8.01 9.66
C GLU A 328 -31.22 8.41 10.20
N SER A 329 -30.58 7.49 10.92
CA SER A 329 -29.21 7.65 11.37
C SER A 329 -28.23 7.03 10.39
N PHE A 330 -27.02 7.56 10.37
CA PHE A 330 -25.90 7.02 9.60
C PHE A 330 -24.62 7.06 10.45
N TYR A 331 -23.77 6.06 10.27
CA TYR A 331 -22.40 6.04 10.82
C TYR A 331 -21.35 6.44 9.79
N ASP A 332 -21.75 6.40 8.53
CA ASP A 332 -20.91 6.66 7.38
C ASP A 332 -21.73 7.16 6.17
N LEU A 333 -21.08 7.90 5.28
CA LEU A 333 -21.71 8.44 4.08
C LEU A 333 -21.03 7.93 2.82
N GLN A 334 -21.79 7.21 2.00
CA GLN A 334 -21.32 6.73 0.72
C GLN A 334 -21.55 7.77 -0.37
N LEU A 335 -20.45 8.33 -0.87
CA LEU A 335 -20.44 9.38 -1.88
C LEU A 335 -20.20 8.79 -3.26
N ASP A 336 -21.04 9.20 -4.20
CA ASP A 336 -20.87 8.89 -5.60
C ASP A 336 -19.67 9.65 -6.16
N VAL A 337 -18.68 8.93 -6.67
CA VAL A 337 -17.50 9.52 -7.35
C VAL A 337 -17.77 9.74 -8.83
N LYS A 338 -18.57 8.87 -9.44
CA LYS A 338 -18.85 8.88 -10.87
C LYS A 338 -19.64 10.12 -11.27
N GLY A 339 -19.03 10.95 -12.13
CA GLY A 339 -19.60 12.23 -12.58
C GLY A 339 -19.39 13.39 -11.61
N CYS A 340 -18.65 13.19 -10.51
CA CYS A 340 -18.33 14.21 -9.52
C CYS A 340 -16.83 14.53 -9.57
N GLN A 341 -16.47 15.81 -9.61
CA GLN A 341 -15.06 16.24 -9.65
C GLN A 341 -14.41 16.25 -8.26
N ASP A 342 -15.22 16.49 -7.23
CA ASP A 342 -14.76 16.62 -5.86
C ASP A 342 -15.86 16.19 -4.85
N VAL A 343 -15.49 16.19 -3.57
CA VAL A 343 -16.41 15.88 -2.45
C VAL A 343 -17.63 16.78 -2.43
N TYR A 344 -17.50 18.05 -2.80
CA TYR A 344 -18.63 18.98 -2.78
C TYR A 344 -19.65 18.67 -3.87
N ALA A 345 -19.20 18.32 -5.07
CA ALA A 345 -20.05 17.83 -6.15
C ALA A 345 -20.80 16.56 -5.74
N SER A 346 -20.16 15.66 -4.99
CA SER A 346 -20.83 14.48 -4.45
C SER A 346 -21.88 14.81 -3.39
N PHE A 347 -21.64 15.78 -2.50
CA PHE A 347 -22.65 16.26 -1.54
C PHE A 347 -23.81 16.98 -2.24
N ASP A 348 -23.52 17.79 -3.26
CA ASP A 348 -24.53 18.44 -4.09
C ASP A 348 -25.45 17.42 -4.77
N LYS A 349 -24.86 16.34 -5.30
CA LYS A 349 -25.59 15.22 -5.87
C LYS A 349 -26.36 14.43 -4.80
N TYR A 350 -25.80 14.28 -3.59
CA TYR A 350 -26.43 13.57 -2.49
C TYR A 350 -27.74 14.22 -2.04
N VAL A 351 -27.80 15.56 -2.04
CA VAL A 351 -29.00 16.33 -1.70
C VAL A 351 -29.84 16.74 -2.92
N GLU A 352 -29.50 16.23 -4.11
CA GLU A 352 -30.23 16.53 -5.33
C GLU A 352 -31.69 16.04 -5.23
N VAL A 353 -32.63 16.90 -5.65
CA VAL A 353 -34.05 16.60 -5.57
C VAL A 353 -34.47 15.76 -6.78
N GLU A 354 -34.84 14.52 -6.53
CA GLU A 354 -35.42 13.60 -7.50
C GLU A 354 -36.90 13.94 -7.73
N ARG A 355 -37.33 13.99 -9.00
CA ARG A 355 -38.74 14.13 -9.35
C ARG A 355 -39.35 12.77 -9.65
N LEU A 356 -40.41 12.45 -8.93
CA LEU A 356 -41.21 11.25 -9.08
C LEU A 356 -42.40 11.58 -9.99
N GLU A 357 -42.26 11.25 -11.28
CA GLU A 357 -43.25 11.53 -12.34
C GLU A 357 -43.48 10.25 -13.20
N GLY A 358 -44.56 10.24 -14.00
CA GLY A 358 -44.86 9.12 -14.91
C GLY A 358 -45.15 7.80 -14.18
N ASP A 359 -44.45 6.74 -14.55
CA ASP A 359 -44.60 5.40 -13.92
C ASP A 359 -44.00 5.34 -12.51
N ASN A 360 -43.17 6.33 -12.13
CA ASN A 360 -42.50 6.42 -10.82
C ASN A 360 -43.26 7.32 -9.82
N LYS A 361 -44.54 7.65 -10.06
CA LYS A 361 -45.36 8.47 -9.17
C LYS A 361 -45.39 7.90 -7.74
N TYR A 362 -45.39 8.79 -6.76
CA TYR A 362 -45.48 8.42 -5.36
C TYR A 362 -46.92 8.08 -4.95
N HIS A 363 -47.13 6.98 -4.24
CA HIS A 363 -48.44 6.66 -3.67
C HIS A 363 -48.62 7.40 -2.34
N ALA A 364 -49.23 8.59 -2.38
CA ALA A 364 -49.59 9.34 -1.20
C ALA A 364 -50.90 8.79 -0.62
N GLU A 365 -50.83 8.14 0.54
CA GLU A 365 -51.91 7.44 1.24
C GLU A 365 -53.35 7.79 0.79
N GLN A 366 -53.87 8.95 1.23
CA GLN A 366 -55.25 9.37 0.97
C GLN A 366 -55.45 10.05 -0.40
N HIS A 367 -54.37 10.28 -1.15
CA HIS A 367 -54.34 11.04 -2.39
C HIS A 367 -53.98 10.19 -3.63
N GLY A 368 -53.69 8.90 -3.46
CA GLY A 368 -53.31 7.99 -4.54
C GLY A 368 -51.96 8.35 -5.18
N LEU A 369 -51.78 7.99 -6.45
CA LEU A 369 -50.54 8.26 -7.19
C LEU A 369 -50.40 9.75 -7.53
N GLN A 370 -49.32 10.36 -7.05
CA GLN A 370 -49.04 11.78 -7.18
C GLN A 370 -47.64 12.03 -7.74
N ASP A 371 -47.50 13.13 -8.47
CA ASP A 371 -46.17 13.65 -8.80
C ASP A 371 -45.58 14.28 -7.55
N ALA A 372 -44.34 13.92 -7.22
CA ALA A 372 -43.70 14.31 -5.97
C ALA A 372 -42.22 14.64 -6.15
N LYS A 373 -41.69 15.42 -5.23
CA LYS A 373 -40.26 15.67 -5.07
C LYS A 373 -39.75 14.82 -3.93
N LYS A 374 -38.68 14.09 -4.16
CA LYS A 374 -37.98 13.29 -3.16
C LYS A 374 -36.57 13.83 -2.99
N GLY A 375 -36.11 13.96 -1.75
CA GLY A 375 -34.76 14.43 -1.48
C GLY A 375 -34.29 14.04 -0.09
N VAL A 376 -33.04 14.39 0.18
CA VAL A 376 -32.36 14.14 1.46
C VAL A 376 -31.72 15.43 1.94
N LEU A 377 -31.87 15.74 3.22
CA LEU A 377 -31.18 16.84 3.89
C LEU A 377 -30.61 16.35 5.21
N PHE A 378 -29.49 16.91 5.66
CA PHE A 378 -28.84 16.54 6.90
C PHE A 378 -29.47 17.29 8.09
N ILE A 379 -29.74 16.58 9.18
CA ILE A 379 -30.20 17.18 10.43
C ILE A 379 -28.98 17.61 11.24
N ASP A 380 -28.00 16.71 11.33
CA ASP A 380 -26.74 16.91 12.03
C ASP A 380 -25.65 16.01 11.44
N PHE A 381 -24.39 16.37 11.67
CA PHE A 381 -23.23 15.57 11.29
C PHE A 381 -22.49 15.08 12.56
N PRO A 382 -21.78 13.94 12.49
CA PRO A 382 -20.99 13.44 13.62
C PRO A 382 -19.70 14.23 13.84
N PRO A 383 -19.11 14.20 15.06
CA PRO A 383 -17.77 14.77 15.31
C PRO A 383 -16.67 14.12 14.47
N VAL A 384 -16.76 12.82 14.20
CA VAL A 384 -15.87 12.09 13.28
C VAL A 384 -16.67 11.63 12.07
N LEU A 385 -16.46 12.28 10.93
CA LEU A 385 -17.17 12.03 9.70
C LEU A 385 -16.39 11.02 8.83
N GLN A 386 -17.05 9.92 8.49
CA GLN A 386 -16.52 8.87 7.62
C GLN A 386 -17.18 8.97 6.24
N LEU A 387 -16.38 9.20 5.20
CA LEU A 387 -16.85 9.33 3.82
C LEU A 387 -16.27 8.20 2.97
N GLN A 388 -17.11 7.39 2.39
CA GLN A 388 -16.73 6.27 1.53
C GLN A 388 -16.96 6.67 0.09
N LEU A 389 -15.90 6.53 -0.70
CA LEU A 389 -15.91 6.91 -2.09
C LEU A 389 -16.29 5.67 -2.89
N LYS A 390 -17.49 5.66 -3.48
CA LYS A 390 -17.99 4.55 -4.30
C LYS A 390 -17.17 4.42 -5.60
N ARG A 391 -15.99 3.78 -5.49
CA ARG A 391 -15.06 3.49 -6.58
C ARG A 391 -15.15 2.06 -7.10
N PHE A 392 -16.13 1.30 -6.65
CA PHE A 392 -16.40 -0.07 -7.09
C PHE A 392 -17.89 -0.19 -7.39
N GLU A 393 -18.25 -0.64 -8.59
CA GLU A 393 -19.64 -0.88 -9.00
C GLU A 393 -19.74 -2.28 -9.61
N TYR A 394 -20.91 -2.91 -9.49
CA TYR A 394 -21.20 -4.16 -10.20
C TYR A 394 -21.58 -3.84 -11.65
N ASP A 395 -20.83 -4.39 -12.61
CA ASP A 395 -21.17 -4.27 -14.03
C ASP A 395 -22.11 -5.41 -14.43
N PHE A 396 -23.41 -5.11 -14.50
CA PHE A 396 -24.45 -6.08 -14.89
C PHE A 396 -24.25 -6.66 -16.29
N MET A 397 -23.57 -5.97 -17.20
CA MET A 397 -23.32 -6.47 -18.56
C MET A 397 -22.19 -7.49 -18.59
N ARG A 398 -21.26 -7.41 -17.63
CA ARG A 398 -20.10 -8.29 -17.54
C ARG A 398 -20.25 -9.39 -16.48
N ASP A 399 -21.27 -9.29 -15.62
CA ASP A 399 -21.45 -10.18 -14.47
C ASP A 399 -20.21 -10.20 -13.56
N THR A 400 -19.55 -9.04 -13.42
CA THR A 400 -18.33 -8.88 -12.62
C THR A 400 -18.36 -7.58 -11.83
N MET A 401 -17.79 -7.60 -10.62
CA MET A 401 -17.40 -6.36 -9.93
C MET A 401 -16.34 -5.63 -10.76
N VAL A 402 -16.52 -4.34 -10.96
CA VAL A 402 -15.52 -3.48 -11.60
C VAL A 402 -15.07 -2.41 -10.61
N LYS A 403 -13.78 -2.44 -10.28
CA LYS A 403 -13.06 -1.31 -9.70
C LYS A 403 -13.01 -0.36 -10.84
N VAL A 404 -13.53 0.81 -10.59
CA VAL A 404 -13.59 1.84 -11.57
C VAL A 404 -12.12 2.09 -12.04
N GLY A 405 -11.82 1.75 -13.30
CA GLY A 405 -10.49 1.95 -13.91
C GLY A 405 -9.53 0.75 -14.04
N ILE A 406 -9.96 -0.46 -14.42
CA ILE A 406 -9.03 -1.53 -14.85
C ILE A 406 -8.88 -1.57 -16.36
N ASN A 407 -7.66 -1.31 -16.81
CA ASN A 407 -7.21 -1.44 -18.18
C ASN A 407 -6.75 -2.89 -18.46
N VAL A 408 -7.71 -3.80 -18.63
CA VAL A 408 -7.43 -5.23 -18.95
C VAL A 408 -6.78 -5.35 -20.34
N LEU A 409 -6.81 -4.30 -21.17
CA LEU A 409 -6.23 -4.32 -22.52
C LEU A 409 -4.75 -3.98 -22.58
N SER A 410 -4.11 -3.54 -21.49
CA SER A 410 -2.65 -3.35 -21.47
C SER A 410 -1.88 -4.66 -21.70
N ILE A 411 -2.47 -5.79 -21.31
CA ILE A 411 -1.95 -7.13 -21.61
C ILE A 411 -2.19 -7.48 -23.08
N LEU A 412 -3.38 -7.17 -23.63
CA LEU A 412 -3.70 -7.49 -25.04
C LEU A 412 -2.91 -6.63 -26.04
N LEU A 413 -2.68 -5.35 -25.72
CA LEU A 413 -1.86 -4.42 -26.51
C LEU A 413 -0.36 -4.80 -26.48
N PHE A 414 0.07 -5.61 -25.51
CA PHE A 414 1.43 -6.17 -25.48
C PHE A 414 1.60 -7.30 -26.52
N TYR A 415 0.53 -8.07 -26.80
CA TYR A 415 0.56 -9.19 -27.75
C TYR A 415 0.18 -8.81 -29.18
N LEU A 416 -0.54 -7.71 -29.41
CA LEU A 416 -0.94 -7.27 -30.75
C LEU A 416 0.24 -6.94 -31.69
N PRO A 417 1.34 -6.31 -31.25
CA PRO A 417 2.53 -6.14 -32.07
C PRO A 417 3.22 -7.46 -32.40
N VAL A 418 3.19 -8.43 -31.47
CA VAL A 418 3.76 -9.77 -31.65
C VAL A 418 2.97 -10.55 -32.71
N ILE A 419 1.63 -10.50 -32.63
CA ILE A 419 0.74 -11.12 -33.61
C ILE A 419 0.87 -10.44 -34.99
N ALA A 420 1.01 -9.11 -35.03
CA ALA A 420 1.23 -8.39 -36.29
C ALA A 420 2.60 -8.69 -36.92
N PHE A 421 3.64 -8.92 -36.10
CA PHE A 421 4.98 -9.27 -36.56
C PHE A 421 5.08 -10.72 -37.06
N ASP A 422 4.36 -11.66 -36.42
CA ASP A 422 4.28 -13.04 -36.88
C ASP A 422 3.51 -13.17 -38.21
N PHE A 423 2.49 -12.34 -38.44
CA PHE A 423 1.77 -12.30 -39.73
C PHE A 423 2.55 -11.61 -40.85
N ALA A 424 3.41 -10.63 -40.54
CA ALA A 424 4.25 -9.95 -41.53
C ALA A 424 5.41 -10.81 -42.07
N ASN A 425 5.74 -11.92 -41.39
CA ASN A 425 6.78 -12.87 -41.82
C ASN A 425 6.26 -13.98 -42.75
N VAL A 426 4.96 -14.00 -43.09
CA VAL A 426 4.45 -14.85 -44.17
C VAL A 426 4.86 -14.23 -45.51
N LYS A 427 5.91 -14.81 -46.11
CA LYS A 427 6.40 -14.48 -47.44
C LYS A 427 5.36 -14.88 -48.49
N ASP A 428 4.42 -13.99 -48.80
CA ASP A 428 3.77 -13.98 -50.11
C ASP A 428 3.48 -12.54 -50.55
N ASN A 429 4.15 -12.14 -51.63
CA ASN A 429 4.28 -10.76 -52.08
C ASN A 429 3.13 -10.29 -52.99
N GLU A 430 1.96 -10.94 -52.92
CA GLU A 430 0.81 -10.64 -53.81
C GLU A 430 -0.35 -9.89 -53.13
N ASN A 431 -0.28 -9.58 -51.83
CA ASN A 431 -1.45 -9.05 -51.11
C ASN A 431 -1.20 -7.73 -50.34
N HIS A 432 -0.38 -6.84 -50.88
CA HIS A 432 -0.11 -5.52 -50.27
C HIS A 432 -1.40 -4.69 -50.05
N GLY A 433 -2.38 -4.80 -50.96
CA GLY A 433 -3.70 -4.18 -50.82
C GLY A 433 -4.56 -4.79 -49.71
N TYR A 434 -4.46 -6.11 -49.50
CA TYR A 434 -5.17 -6.83 -48.43
C TYR A 434 -4.55 -6.53 -47.06
N MET A 435 -3.23 -6.40 -46.98
CA MET A 435 -2.51 -6.00 -45.76
C MET A 435 -2.84 -4.57 -45.32
N MET A 436 -2.90 -3.61 -46.24
CA MET A 436 -3.32 -2.24 -45.94
C MET A 436 -4.80 -2.16 -45.51
N PHE A 437 -5.66 -3.02 -46.07
CA PHE A 437 -7.06 -3.14 -45.65
C PHE A 437 -7.18 -3.71 -44.22
N ILE A 438 -6.44 -4.79 -43.91
CA ILE A 438 -6.39 -5.38 -42.57
C ILE A 438 -5.83 -4.37 -41.54
N ALA A 439 -4.77 -3.65 -41.86
CA ALA A 439 -4.20 -2.62 -40.99
C ALA A 439 -5.19 -1.46 -40.74
N SER A 440 -5.92 -1.03 -41.77
CA SER A 440 -6.99 -0.03 -41.65
C SER A 440 -8.16 -0.52 -40.80
N VAL A 441 -8.59 -1.78 -40.96
CA VAL A 441 -9.66 -2.40 -40.17
C VAL A 441 -9.23 -2.59 -38.72
N LEU A 442 -8.00 -3.06 -38.46
CA LEU A 442 -7.40 -3.13 -37.13
C LEU A 442 -7.29 -1.74 -36.50
N TRP A 443 -6.87 -0.72 -37.24
CA TRP A 443 -6.80 0.64 -36.73
C TRP A 443 -8.19 1.20 -36.38
N ARG A 444 -9.22 0.90 -37.20
CA ARG A 444 -10.60 1.27 -36.89
C ARG A 444 -11.18 0.50 -35.72
N ILE A 445 -10.84 -0.78 -35.55
CA ILE A 445 -11.21 -1.58 -34.39
C ILE A 445 -10.50 -1.03 -33.15
N VAL A 446 -9.22 -0.67 -33.24
CA VAL A 446 -8.45 -0.04 -32.15
C VAL A 446 -9.01 1.35 -31.81
N ASP A 447 -9.39 2.18 -32.79
CA ASP A 447 -10.00 3.50 -32.54
C ASP A 447 -11.43 3.37 -32.00
N MET A 448 -12.19 2.37 -32.47
CA MET A 448 -13.53 2.03 -31.97
C MET A 448 -13.45 1.50 -30.54
N VAL A 449 -12.52 0.59 -30.23
CA VAL A 449 -12.24 0.09 -28.88
C VAL A 449 -11.73 1.24 -27.99
N ARG A 450 -10.82 2.10 -28.47
CA ARG A 450 -10.40 3.33 -27.76
C ARG A 450 -11.56 4.30 -27.49
N LYS A 451 -12.51 4.46 -28.42
CA LYS A 451 -13.70 5.31 -28.22
C LYS A 451 -14.72 4.67 -27.28
N TYR A 452 -14.86 3.35 -27.31
CA TYR A 452 -15.75 2.61 -26.43
C TYR A 452 -15.17 2.52 -25.00
N GLU A 453 -13.86 2.31 -24.86
CA GLU A 453 -13.12 2.30 -23.58
C GLU A 453 -13.00 3.69 -22.94
N ARG A 454 -12.87 4.77 -23.72
CA ARG A 454 -12.98 6.16 -23.19
C ARG A 454 -14.31 6.46 -22.51
N LYS A 455 -15.33 5.62 -22.72
CA LYS A 455 -16.63 5.71 -22.05
C LYS A 455 -16.72 4.84 -20.78
N LEU A 456 -15.69 4.05 -20.47
CA LEU A 456 -15.70 2.95 -19.49
C LEU A 456 -14.54 2.98 -18.48
N VAL A 457 -13.52 3.82 -18.67
CA VAL A 457 -12.36 3.98 -17.76
C VAL A 457 -12.60 5.20 -16.87
N ILE A 458 -12.74 5.02 -15.56
CA ILE A 458 -12.98 6.14 -14.62
C ILE A 458 -12.03 5.97 -13.40
N ASN A 459 -10.71 5.92 -13.61
CA ASN A 459 -9.78 6.37 -12.56
C ASN A 459 -9.85 7.90 -12.49
N ASP A 460 -11.06 8.46 -12.44
CA ASP A 460 -11.25 9.89 -12.57
C ASP A 460 -10.66 10.55 -11.34
N ARG A 461 -9.92 11.62 -11.63
CA ARG A 461 -9.39 12.52 -10.62
C ARG A 461 -10.60 13.01 -9.81
N TYR A 462 -10.61 12.67 -8.53
CA TYR A 462 -11.64 13.06 -7.58
C TYR A 462 -10.95 13.71 -6.39
N GLU A 463 -11.24 15.00 -6.22
CA GLU A 463 -10.55 15.84 -5.25
C GLU A 463 -11.28 15.85 -3.91
N PHE A 464 -10.50 15.87 -2.85
CA PHE A 464 -10.99 16.06 -1.50
C PHE A 464 -10.09 17.05 -0.77
N PRO A 465 -10.65 18.04 -0.06
CA PRO A 465 -9.86 19.11 0.53
C PRO A 465 -9.28 18.71 1.89
N LEU A 466 -8.21 19.38 2.33
CA LEU A 466 -7.73 19.25 3.71
C LEU A 466 -8.76 19.76 4.72
N GLN A 467 -9.50 20.83 4.38
CA GLN A 467 -10.60 21.37 5.17
C GLN A 467 -11.91 21.25 4.40
N LEU A 468 -12.90 20.62 5.02
CA LEU A 468 -14.23 20.38 4.46
C LEU A 468 -15.25 21.21 5.25
N ASP A 469 -15.72 22.30 4.66
CA ASP A 469 -16.81 23.12 5.21
C ASP A 469 -18.18 22.66 4.66
N LEU A 470 -18.96 21.96 5.48
CA LEU A 470 -20.31 21.51 5.13
C LEU A 470 -21.40 22.56 5.43
N ASP A 471 -21.04 23.66 6.10
CA ASP A 471 -21.94 24.81 6.32
C ASP A 471 -21.81 25.89 5.24
N ARG A 472 -20.98 25.64 4.21
CA ARG A 472 -20.85 26.53 3.04
C ARG A 472 -22.21 26.83 2.41
N GLU A 473 -22.28 27.96 1.70
CA GLU A 473 -23.51 28.39 1.02
C GLU A 473 -24.72 28.48 1.96
N ASN A 474 -24.50 28.96 3.20
CA ASN A 474 -25.51 29.12 4.25
C ASN A 474 -26.13 27.78 4.71
N GLY A 475 -25.32 26.72 4.83
CA GLY A 475 -25.77 25.40 5.27
C GLY A 475 -26.74 24.77 4.28
N LYS A 476 -26.40 24.79 2.99
CA LYS A 476 -27.21 24.24 1.88
C LYS A 476 -27.60 22.77 2.09
N TYR A 477 -26.72 21.98 2.71
CA TYR A 477 -26.94 20.56 2.96
C TYR A 477 -27.80 20.29 4.20
N LEU A 478 -27.95 21.29 5.08
CA LEU A 478 -28.69 21.15 6.32
C LEU A 478 -30.19 21.39 6.12
N SER A 479 -30.98 20.61 6.85
CA SER A 479 -32.42 20.83 6.97
C SER A 479 -32.73 22.20 7.59
N PRO A 480 -33.93 22.77 7.32
CA PRO A 480 -34.32 24.07 7.88
C PRO A 480 -34.32 24.10 9.43
N ASP A 481 -34.66 22.96 10.04
CA ASP A 481 -34.76 22.79 11.50
C ASP A 481 -33.45 22.30 12.14
N ALA A 482 -32.37 22.17 11.37
CA ALA A 482 -31.07 21.74 11.88
C ALA A 482 -30.50 22.73 12.89
N ASP A 483 -29.85 22.20 13.93
CA ASP A 483 -29.10 23.04 14.86
C ASP A 483 -27.86 23.61 14.15
N ARG A 484 -27.77 24.94 14.12
CA ARG A 484 -26.68 25.71 13.51
C ARG A 484 -25.75 26.33 14.56
N SER A 485 -25.88 25.95 15.82
CA SER A 485 -25.04 26.41 16.92
C SER A 485 -23.60 25.91 16.81
N VAL A 486 -23.42 24.71 16.24
CA VAL A 486 -22.12 24.07 15.99
C VAL A 486 -21.79 24.15 14.51
N ARG A 487 -20.59 24.66 14.19
CA ARG A 487 -20.13 24.74 12.80
C ARG A 487 -19.61 23.40 12.30
N ASN A 488 -20.10 22.95 11.15
CA ASN A 488 -19.67 21.73 10.47
C ASN A 488 -18.44 21.96 9.59
N LEU A 489 -17.39 22.52 10.20
CA LEU A 489 -16.06 22.64 9.60
C LEU A 489 -15.19 21.48 10.06
N TYR A 490 -14.71 20.70 9.10
CA TYR A 490 -13.92 19.51 9.36
C TYR A 490 -12.51 19.63 8.81
N THR A 491 -11.57 18.96 9.45
CA THR A 491 -10.21 18.80 8.93
C THR A 491 -9.91 17.32 8.70
N LEU A 492 -9.31 17.01 7.55
CA LEU A 492 -8.95 15.66 7.15
C LEU A 492 -7.98 15.05 8.17
N HIS A 493 -8.28 13.83 8.59
CA HIS A 493 -7.53 13.06 9.57
C HIS A 493 -6.87 11.83 8.95
N SER A 494 -7.62 11.07 8.12
CA SER A 494 -7.10 9.87 7.47
C SER A 494 -7.58 9.72 6.03
N VAL A 495 -6.73 9.15 5.19
CA VAL A 495 -6.98 8.81 3.78
C VAL A 495 -6.63 7.34 3.59
N LEU A 496 -7.65 6.48 3.43
CA LEU A 496 -7.45 5.06 3.17
C LEU A 496 -7.38 4.85 1.66
N VAL A 497 -6.34 4.15 1.22
CA VAL A 497 -5.95 4.03 -0.19
C VAL A 497 -5.92 2.57 -0.60
N HIS A 498 -6.41 2.32 -1.83
CA HIS A 498 -6.33 1.02 -2.47
C HIS A 498 -5.53 1.12 -3.76
N SER A 499 -4.42 0.38 -3.81
CA SER A 499 -3.52 0.28 -4.96
C SER A 499 -3.68 -1.07 -5.65
N GLY A 500 -4.23 -1.11 -6.86
CA GLY A 500 -4.46 -2.36 -7.60
C GLY A 500 -5.80 -2.44 -8.30
N GLY A 501 -6.20 -3.64 -8.74
CA GLY A 501 -7.44 -3.93 -9.44
C GLY A 501 -8.52 -4.59 -8.56
N VAL A 502 -9.57 -5.16 -9.16
CA VAL A 502 -10.70 -5.84 -8.49
C VAL A 502 -10.26 -7.17 -7.93
N HIS A 503 -9.47 -7.91 -8.71
CA HIS A 503 -9.06 -9.27 -8.40
C HIS A 503 -7.82 -9.32 -7.50
N GLY A 504 -7.33 -8.16 -7.05
CA GLY A 504 -6.13 -8.07 -6.23
C GLY A 504 -5.60 -6.65 -6.15
N GLY A 505 -5.24 -6.24 -4.94
CA GLY A 505 -4.62 -4.96 -4.67
C GLY A 505 -4.18 -4.86 -3.22
N HIS A 506 -3.56 -3.74 -2.90
CA HIS A 506 -2.90 -3.47 -1.65
C HIS A 506 -3.53 -2.27 -0.96
N TYR A 507 -3.78 -2.39 0.34
CA TYR A 507 -4.48 -1.39 1.12
C TYR A 507 -3.54 -0.80 2.16
N TYR A 508 -3.58 0.52 2.31
CA TYR A 508 -2.80 1.25 3.31
C TYR A 508 -3.53 2.54 3.68
N ALA A 509 -3.09 3.22 4.75
CA ALA A 509 -3.70 4.47 5.19
C ALA A 509 -2.64 5.56 5.37
N PHE A 510 -2.95 6.78 4.95
CA PHE A 510 -2.27 7.98 5.43
C PHE A 510 -3.06 8.53 6.62
N ILE A 511 -2.39 8.80 7.73
CA ILE A 511 -3.04 9.25 8.97
C ILE A 511 -2.24 10.42 9.53
N ARG A 512 -2.96 11.41 10.07
CA ARG A 512 -2.41 12.50 10.88
C ARG A 512 -2.80 12.28 12.35
N PRO A 513 -1.97 11.58 13.13
CA PRO A 513 -2.34 11.02 14.43
C PRO A 513 -2.32 12.02 15.58
N THR A 514 -1.74 13.20 15.38
CA THR A 514 -1.61 14.25 16.40
C THR A 514 -2.20 15.55 15.88
N LEU A 515 -2.22 16.58 16.73
CA LEU A 515 -2.62 17.93 16.34
C LEU A 515 -1.61 18.63 15.41
N THR A 516 -0.44 18.01 15.17
CA THR A 516 0.57 18.52 14.23
C THR A 516 0.19 18.20 12.79
N ASP A 517 0.74 18.93 11.83
CA ASP A 517 0.49 18.71 10.39
C ASP A 517 1.30 17.55 9.76
N GLN A 518 2.02 16.78 10.57
CA GLN A 518 2.81 15.65 10.08
C GLN A 518 1.93 14.45 9.70
N TRP A 519 2.06 14.02 8.45
CA TRP A 519 1.41 12.82 7.93
C TRP A 519 2.31 11.59 8.06
N PHE A 520 1.66 10.44 8.24
CA PHE A 520 2.33 9.15 8.27
C PHE A 520 1.59 8.17 7.37
N LYS A 521 2.33 7.37 6.60
CA LYS A 521 1.80 6.25 5.83
C LYS A 521 1.93 4.99 6.67
N PHE A 522 0.80 4.37 6.98
CA PHE A 522 0.67 3.08 7.63
C PHE A 522 0.44 2.01 6.56
N ASP A 523 1.53 1.36 6.18
CA ASP A 523 1.60 0.36 5.11
C ASP A 523 1.98 -0.99 5.74
N ASP A 524 0.96 -1.66 6.29
CA ASP A 524 1.09 -2.85 7.13
C ASP A 524 2.16 -2.68 8.21
N GLU A 525 3.27 -3.43 8.14
CA GLU A 525 4.34 -3.46 9.14
C GLU A 525 5.16 -2.16 9.15
N ARG A 526 5.13 -1.44 8.03
CA ARG A 526 5.93 -0.26 7.79
C ARG A 526 5.13 1.01 8.03
N VAL A 527 5.69 1.89 8.86
CA VAL A 527 5.15 3.24 9.05
C VAL A 527 6.20 4.25 8.60
N THR A 528 5.90 5.12 7.64
CA THR A 528 6.82 6.18 7.16
C THR A 528 6.22 7.56 7.37
N LYS A 529 7.07 8.57 7.57
CA LYS A 529 6.67 9.98 7.50
C LYS A 529 6.48 10.37 6.04
N GLU A 530 5.41 11.09 5.76
CA GLU A 530 5.09 11.58 4.42
C GLU A 530 4.67 13.04 4.47
N ASP A 531 4.77 13.72 3.33
CA ASP A 531 4.27 15.08 3.18
C ASP A 531 2.76 15.10 2.84
N LEU A 532 2.18 16.30 2.92
CA LEU A 532 0.77 16.52 2.61
C LEU A 532 0.43 16.15 1.16
N LYS A 533 1.33 16.42 0.21
CA LYS A 533 1.10 16.17 -1.22
C LYS A 533 0.93 14.67 -1.49
N ARG A 534 1.76 13.83 -0.86
CA ARG A 534 1.68 12.37 -0.91
C ARG A 534 0.40 11.84 -0.29
N ALA A 535 0.01 12.37 0.87
CA ALA A 535 -1.17 11.92 1.60
C ALA A 535 -2.50 12.36 0.94
N LEU A 536 -2.48 13.49 0.22
CA LEU A 536 -3.67 14.16 -0.32
C LEU A 536 -3.70 14.14 -1.85
N GLU A 537 -2.88 14.98 -2.50
CA GLU A 537 -2.95 15.26 -3.94
C GLU A 537 -2.65 14.02 -4.80
N GLU A 538 -1.68 13.21 -4.37
CA GLU A 538 -1.32 11.99 -5.10
C GLU A 538 -2.42 10.91 -5.02
N GLN A 539 -3.39 11.05 -4.11
CA GLN A 539 -4.47 10.08 -3.85
C GLN A 539 -5.79 10.43 -4.53
N TYR A 540 -5.87 11.54 -5.28
CA TYR A 540 -7.05 11.92 -6.05
C TYR A 540 -7.40 10.94 -7.18
N GLY A 541 -6.42 10.13 -7.62
CA GLY A 541 -6.54 9.33 -8.84
C GLY A 541 -6.17 10.14 -10.08
N GLY A 542 -6.72 9.78 -11.23
CA GLY A 542 -6.46 10.45 -12.51
C GLY A 542 -5.39 9.80 -13.38
N GLU A 543 -5.15 10.43 -14.52
CA GLU A 543 -4.01 10.17 -15.39
C GLU A 543 -2.85 11.10 -15.02
N GLU A 544 -1.65 10.55 -14.96
CA GLU A 544 -0.42 11.33 -14.79
C GLU A 544 0.21 11.54 -16.16
N GLU A 545 0.45 12.82 -16.50
CA GLU A 545 1.13 13.23 -17.72
C GLU A 545 2.62 13.34 -17.43
N LEU A 546 3.44 12.56 -18.12
CA LEU A 546 4.88 12.81 -18.11
C LEU A 546 5.15 14.15 -18.82
N PRO A 547 6.04 15.01 -18.29
CA PRO A 547 6.40 16.26 -18.95
C PRO A 547 6.88 15.99 -20.39
N GLN A 548 6.40 16.81 -21.34
CA GLN A 548 6.77 16.69 -22.75
C GLN A 548 8.29 16.81 -22.91
N THR A 549 8.95 15.72 -23.28
CA THR A 549 10.40 15.70 -23.43
C THR A 549 10.91 16.38 -24.69
N ASN A 550 10.05 16.84 -25.62
CA ASN A 550 10.45 17.50 -26.87
C ASN A 550 9.40 18.51 -27.42
N PRO A 551 9.61 19.84 -27.32
CA PRO A 551 8.68 20.87 -27.82
C PRO A 551 8.51 20.97 -29.36
N GLY A 552 9.00 19.98 -30.14
CA GLY A 552 9.09 20.05 -31.60
C GLY A 552 8.41 18.91 -32.37
N PHE A 553 7.86 17.90 -31.69
CA PHE A 553 7.11 16.80 -32.31
C PHE A 553 5.69 16.77 -31.76
N ASN A 554 4.67 16.93 -32.62
CA ASN A 554 3.26 16.85 -32.28
C ASN A 554 2.80 15.40 -31.97
N ASN A 555 3.44 14.73 -31.00
CA ASN A 555 2.90 13.50 -30.43
C ASN A 555 2.09 13.85 -29.18
N THR A 556 0.87 13.31 -29.08
CA THR A 556 0.05 13.39 -27.87
C THR A 556 0.85 12.87 -26.66
N PRO A 557 0.87 13.58 -25.51
CA PRO A 557 1.57 13.14 -24.30
C PRO A 557 1.17 11.71 -23.92
N PHE A 558 2.15 10.91 -23.50
CA PHE A 558 1.89 9.58 -22.97
C PHE A 558 1.28 9.72 -21.57
N LYS A 559 -0.01 9.38 -21.45
CA LYS A 559 -0.77 9.42 -20.21
C LYS A 559 -0.85 8.02 -19.63
N PHE A 560 -0.58 7.85 -18.34
CA PHE A 560 -0.85 6.59 -17.64
C PHE A 560 -1.79 6.84 -16.48
N THR A 561 -2.75 5.94 -16.29
CA THR A 561 -3.69 6.00 -15.17
C THR A 561 -3.00 5.60 -13.87
N LYS A 562 -3.16 6.39 -12.81
CA LYS A 562 -2.68 6.04 -11.47
C LYS A 562 -3.40 4.79 -10.96
N TYR A 563 -2.65 3.86 -10.38
CA TYR A 563 -3.15 2.58 -9.88
C TYR A 563 -3.57 2.62 -8.41
N SER A 564 -3.23 3.69 -7.69
CA SER A 564 -3.61 3.96 -6.29
C SER A 564 -4.55 5.15 -6.20
N ASN A 565 -5.62 5.02 -5.42
CA ASN A 565 -6.54 6.11 -5.12
C ASN A 565 -7.21 5.92 -3.75
N ALA A 566 -7.64 7.04 -3.16
CA ALA A 566 -8.38 7.02 -1.91
C ALA A 566 -9.77 6.39 -2.11
N TYR A 567 -10.17 5.47 -1.23
CA TYR A 567 -11.51 4.87 -1.24
C TYR A 567 -12.33 5.23 0.01
N MET A 568 -11.69 5.71 1.08
CA MET A 568 -12.37 6.18 2.29
C MET A 568 -11.58 7.34 2.90
N LEU A 569 -12.30 8.34 3.39
CA LEU A 569 -11.77 9.53 4.03
C LEU A 569 -12.36 9.64 5.43
N VAL A 570 -11.53 10.05 6.40
CA VAL A 570 -11.97 10.34 7.77
C VAL A 570 -11.64 11.78 8.08
N TYR A 571 -12.66 12.51 8.52
CA TYR A 571 -12.61 13.92 8.86
C TYR A 571 -13.00 14.11 10.33
N ILE A 572 -12.36 15.06 11.01
CA ILE A 572 -12.66 15.41 12.41
C ILE A 572 -13.14 16.85 12.46
N ARG A 573 -14.27 17.11 13.14
CA ARG A 573 -14.82 18.45 13.30
C ARG A 573 -13.83 19.31 14.09
N GLU A 574 -13.56 20.52 13.60
CA GLU A 574 -12.51 21.37 14.18
C GLU A 574 -12.82 21.76 15.64
N SER A 575 -14.10 21.97 15.98
CA SER A 575 -14.52 22.27 17.36
C SER A 575 -14.34 21.11 18.34
N ASP A 576 -14.37 19.87 17.85
CA ASP A 576 -14.26 18.64 18.67
C ASP A 576 -12.84 18.06 18.66
N LYS A 577 -11.94 18.63 17.85
CA LYS A 577 -10.61 18.08 17.55
C LYS A 577 -9.73 17.86 18.79
N GLU A 578 -9.69 18.82 19.71
CA GLU A 578 -8.90 18.70 20.96
C GLU A 578 -9.45 17.62 21.90
N LYS A 579 -10.78 17.44 21.92
CA LYS A 579 -11.45 16.39 22.71
C LYS A 579 -11.19 15.01 22.11
N ILE A 580 -11.21 14.89 20.78
CA ILE A 580 -11.06 13.63 20.06
C ILE A 580 -9.59 13.19 20.04
N ILE A 581 -8.66 14.10 19.73
CA ILE A 581 -7.21 13.87 19.73
C ILE A 581 -6.65 14.12 21.14
N CYS A 582 -7.24 13.46 22.13
CA CYS A 582 -6.84 13.56 23.53
C CYS A 582 -5.59 12.72 23.83
N ASN A 583 -4.93 13.02 24.96
CA ASN A 583 -3.86 12.17 25.46
C ASN A 583 -4.45 10.88 26.05
N VAL A 584 -3.85 9.75 25.70
CA VAL A 584 -4.14 8.44 26.29
C VAL A 584 -2.86 7.94 26.93
N ASP A 585 -2.90 7.78 28.25
CA ASP A 585 -1.75 7.33 29.02
C ASP A 585 -1.99 5.94 29.63
N GLU A 586 -1.01 5.45 30.38
CA GLU A 586 -1.09 4.13 31.02
C GLU A 586 -2.21 4.04 32.07
N LYS A 587 -2.66 5.18 32.63
CA LYS A 587 -3.70 5.23 33.68
C LYS A 587 -5.11 5.03 33.10
N ASP A 588 -5.28 5.31 31.80
CA ASP A 588 -6.52 5.02 31.07
C ASP A 588 -6.71 3.50 30.85
N ILE A 589 -5.68 2.69 31.09
CA ILE A 589 -5.71 1.24 30.91
C ILE A 589 -5.93 0.57 32.27
N ALA A 590 -6.98 -0.26 32.37
CA ALA A 590 -7.29 -0.99 33.59
C ALA A 590 -6.08 -1.82 34.09
N GLU A 591 -5.86 -1.82 35.41
CA GLU A 591 -4.66 -2.45 36.01
C GLU A 591 -4.56 -3.94 35.69
N HIS A 592 -5.68 -4.69 35.78
CA HIS A 592 -5.72 -6.11 35.43
C HIS A 592 -5.32 -6.38 33.97
N LEU A 593 -5.71 -5.50 33.03
CA LEU A 593 -5.30 -5.60 31.62
C LEU A 593 -3.80 -5.34 31.46
N ARG A 594 -3.27 -4.32 32.14
CA ARG A 594 -1.83 -4.01 32.10
C ARG A 594 -0.99 -5.17 32.61
N ILE A 595 -1.34 -5.74 33.76
CA ILE A 595 -0.63 -6.89 34.35
C ILE A 595 -0.67 -8.08 33.39
N ARG A 596 -1.86 -8.41 32.88
CA ARG A 596 -2.06 -9.53 31.94
C ARG A 596 -1.22 -9.36 30.67
N LEU A 597 -1.35 -8.22 30.00
CA LEU A 597 -0.72 -7.99 28.69
C LEU A 597 0.79 -7.83 28.82
N LYS A 598 1.28 -7.25 29.91
CA LYS A 598 2.71 -7.20 30.21
C LYS A 598 3.29 -8.60 30.43
N LYS A 599 2.60 -9.46 31.20
CA LYS A 599 3.00 -10.86 31.37
C LYS A 599 3.01 -11.64 30.06
N GLU A 600 1.97 -11.48 29.23
CA GLU A 600 1.90 -12.11 27.90
C GLU A 600 3.08 -11.66 27.00
N GLN A 601 3.47 -10.39 27.07
CA GLN A 601 4.60 -9.85 26.32
C GLN A 601 5.94 -10.42 26.81
N GLU A 602 6.17 -10.44 28.14
CA GLU A 602 7.38 -10.99 28.75
C GLU A 602 7.56 -12.49 28.44
N GLU A 603 6.48 -13.28 28.53
CA GLU A 603 6.50 -14.71 28.18
C GLU A 603 6.82 -14.92 26.69
N LYS A 604 6.30 -14.07 25.82
CA LYS A 604 6.55 -14.15 24.38
C LYS A 604 7.99 -13.78 24.04
N GLU A 605 8.55 -12.77 24.69
CA GLU A 605 9.96 -12.39 24.56
C GLU A 605 10.88 -13.49 25.08
N HIS A 606 10.53 -14.11 26.21
CA HIS A 606 11.23 -15.28 26.74
C HIS A 606 11.24 -16.44 25.73
N LYS A 607 10.07 -16.82 25.21
CA LYS A 607 9.97 -17.88 24.18
C LYS A 607 10.73 -17.54 22.91
N LYS A 608 10.71 -16.27 22.48
CA LYS A 608 11.49 -15.81 21.31
C LYS A 608 12.98 -15.96 21.56
N LYS A 609 13.45 -15.58 22.75
CA LYS A 609 14.84 -15.75 23.16
C LYS A 609 15.22 -17.23 23.22
N GLU A 610 14.39 -18.08 23.80
CA GLU A 610 14.58 -19.53 23.83
C GLU A 610 14.65 -20.14 22.42
N LYS A 611 13.79 -19.71 21.49
CA LYS A 611 13.81 -20.18 20.09
C LYS A 611 15.07 -19.70 19.35
N ALA A 612 15.46 -18.44 19.54
CA ALA A 612 16.69 -17.88 18.98
C ALA A 612 17.93 -18.62 19.51
N GLU A 613 17.95 -18.92 20.80
CA GLU A 613 18.99 -19.73 21.42
C GLU A 613 18.93 -21.18 20.93
N ALA A 614 17.76 -21.79 20.79
CA ALA A 614 17.60 -23.17 20.32
C ALA A 614 18.23 -23.40 18.94
N HIS A 615 18.14 -22.41 18.03
CA HIS A 615 18.82 -22.47 16.73
C HIS A 615 20.36 -22.58 16.85
N LEU A 616 20.96 -22.14 17.96
CA LEU A 616 22.40 -22.26 18.22
C LEU A 616 22.81 -23.65 18.72
N TYR A 617 21.86 -24.51 19.11
CA TYR A 617 22.13 -25.84 19.64
C TYR A 617 21.63 -26.93 18.66
N THR A 618 22.20 -28.13 18.79
CA THR A 618 21.76 -29.34 18.11
C THR A 618 21.68 -30.47 19.13
N ILE A 619 20.85 -31.48 18.83
CA ILE A 619 20.73 -32.68 19.66
C ILE A 619 21.46 -33.81 18.96
N ILE A 620 22.51 -34.33 19.58
CA ILE A 620 23.21 -35.53 19.13
C ILE A 620 22.72 -36.71 19.97
N LYS A 621 22.15 -37.71 19.31
CA LYS A 621 21.72 -38.97 19.91
C LYS A 621 22.80 -40.02 19.67
N VAL A 622 23.30 -40.66 20.73
CA VAL A 622 24.41 -41.63 20.65
C VAL A 622 23.93 -42.98 21.14
N ALA A 623 23.89 -43.95 20.22
CA ALA A 623 23.66 -45.35 20.53
C ALA A 623 24.99 -46.04 20.87
N ARG A 624 25.00 -46.82 21.95
CA ARG A 624 26.13 -47.64 22.39
C ARG A 624 25.85 -49.12 22.14
N ASN A 625 26.90 -49.94 22.30
CA ASN A 625 26.79 -51.39 22.15
C ASN A 625 25.75 -52.00 23.11
N GLU A 626 25.59 -51.41 24.31
CA GLU A 626 24.58 -51.83 25.29
C GLU A 626 23.15 -51.62 24.75
N ASP A 627 22.86 -50.45 24.17
CA ASP A 627 21.56 -50.12 23.57
C ASP A 627 21.23 -51.07 22.41
N LEU A 628 22.24 -51.39 21.60
CA LEU A 628 22.12 -52.35 20.50
C LEU A 628 21.78 -53.74 21.04
N VAL A 629 22.50 -54.24 22.05
CA VAL A 629 22.25 -55.58 22.62
C VAL A 629 20.86 -55.68 23.28
N GLU A 630 20.38 -54.61 23.92
CA GLU A 630 19.07 -54.62 24.60
C GLU A 630 17.87 -54.58 23.62
N GLN A 631 18.07 -53.99 22.45
CA GLN A 631 16.98 -53.62 21.53
C GLN A 631 17.00 -54.39 20.21
N ILE A 632 18.13 -54.97 19.80
CA ILE A 632 18.25 -55.83 18.62
C ILE A 632 17.31 -57.04 18.73
N GLY A 633 16.61 -57.35 17.64
CA GLY A 633 15.72 -58.51 17.56
C GLY A 633 14.32 -58.29 18.16
N ARG A 634 13.99 -57.08 18.61
CA ARG A 634 12.59 -56.71 18.88
C ARG A 634 11.91 -56.36 17.55
N ASP A 635 10.78 -57.02 17.25
CA ASP A 635 10.06 -56.96 15.97
C ASP A 635 9.65 -55.55 15.47
N ILE A 636 9.86 -54.52 16.30
CA ILE A 636 9.47 -53.13 16.06
C ILE A 636 10.60 -52.32 15.37
N TYR A 637 11.87 -52.70 15.56
CA TYR A 637 13.01 -51.94 15.05
C TYR A 637 13.95 -52.88 14.29
N PHE A 638 13.81 -52.90 12.97
CA PHE A 638 14.65 -53.74 12.09
C PHE A 638 16.09 -53.23 12.12
N ASP A 639 16.98 -54.00 12.76
CA ASP A 639 18.44 -53.76 12.91
C ASP A 639 18.86 -52.36 13.40
N LEU A 640 17.95 -51.64 14.07
CA LEU A 640 18.17 -50.29 14.61
C LEU A 640 17.69 -50.20 16.07
N VAL A 641 18.25 -49.26 16.83
CA VAL A 641 17.79 -48.91 18.19
C VAL A 641 16.65 -47.89 18.13
N ASP A 642 15.78 -47.90 19.15
CA ASP A 642 14.80 -46.86 19.41
C ASP A 642 15.52 -45.54 19.72
N HIS A 643 15.56 -44.64 18.74
CA HIS A 643 16.28 -43.37 18.85
C HIS A 643 15.68 -42.44 19.93
N ASP A 644 14.49 -42.69 20.46
CA ASP A 644 13.94 -41.88 21.55
C ASP A 644 14.37 -42.36 22.94
N LYS A 645 14.99 -43.55 23.02
CA LYS A 645 15.50 -44.13 24.27
C LYS A 645 17.02 -44.09 24.41
N VAL A 646 17.75 -43.75 23.34
CA VAL A 646 19.21 -43.58 23.40
C VAL A 646 19.61 -42.26 24.07
N HIS A 647 20.81 -42.23 24.61
CA HIS A 647 21.33 -41.04 25.29
C HIS A 647 21.43 -39.85 24.32
N SER A 648 20.97 -38.68 24.77
CA SER A 648 20.92 -37.46 23.95
C SER A 648 21.72 -36.33 24.58
N PHE A 649 22.52 -35.67 23.77
CA PHE A 649 23.34 -34.52 24.13
C PHE A 649 22.83 -33.28 23.41
N ARG A 650 22.42 -32.25 24.16
CA ARG A 650 22.17 -30.92 23.61
C ARG A 650 23.47 -30.13 23.62
N ILE A 651 24.05 -29.88 22.46
CA ILE A 651 25.34 -29.18 22.33
C ILE A 651 25.25 -27.97 21.39
N PRO A 652 26.10 -26.93 21.56
CA PRO A 652 26.19 -25.84 20.59
C PRO A 652 26.60 -26.35 19.21
N LYS A 653 25.98 -25.84 18.13
CA LYS A 653 26.30 -26.22 16.74
C LYS A 653 27.76 -25.93 16.37
N GLN A 654 28.37 -24.92 16.99
CA GLN A 654 29.76 -24.52 16.77
C GLN A 654 30.76 -25.31 17.63
N MET A 655 30.30 -26.23 18.50
CA MET A 655 31.18 -26.99 19.39
C MET A 655 32.13 -27.89 18.57
N PRO A 656 33.46 -27.75 18.69
CA PRO A 656 34.39 -28.61 17.98
C PRO A 656 34.25 -30.07 18.43
N PHE A 657 34.37 -31.01 17.50
CA PHE A 657 34.20 -32.45 17.76
C PHE A 657 35.05 -32.96 18.94
N ASN A 658 36.27 -32.47 19.10
CA ASN A 658 37.16 -32.88 20.20
C ASN A 658 36.61 -32.52 21.58
N HIS A 659 35.83 -31.45 21.70
CA HIS A 659 35.17 -31.08 22.95
C HIS A 659 33.93 -31.96 23.19
N PHE A 660 33.16 -32.24 22.14
CA PHE A 660 32.02 -33.16 22.22
C PHE A 660 32.46 -34.57 22.62
N LYS A 661 33.59 -35.06 22.10
CA LYS A 661 34.14 -36.39 22.39
C LYS A 661 34.46 -36.63 23.88
N VAL A 662 34.63 -35.57 24.67
CA VAL A 662 34.98 -35.65 26.09
C VAL A 662 33.72 -35.65 26.99
N LEU A 663 32.55 -35.32 26.43
CA LEU A 663 31.24 -35.48 27.07
C LEU A 663 30.78 -36.96 27.00
#